data_AF-A0A1H1LLU1-F1
#
_entry.id   AF-A0A1H1LLU1-F1
#
_cell.length_a   1.000
_cell.length_b   1.000
_cell.length_c   1.000
_cell.angle_alpha   90.00
_cell.angle_beta   90.00
_cell.angle_gamma   90.00
#
_symmetry.space_group_name_H-M   'P 1'
#
loop_
_entity.id
_entity.type
_entity.pdbx_description
1 polymer ?
#
loop_
_entity_poly.entity_id
_entity_poly.type
_entity_poly.pdbx_seq_one_letter_code
_entity_poly.pdbx_strand_id
1 'polypeptide(L)'
;MSDERTRAEVRLGGHWRQVRAAMLLTALLLLVQWPMRHAVQAGEQPCATPARLSLLVDTGLICAYLLAAWRAHGFVALVRPAGDMVRRRAFAGAVLVSAAAFLDGVENVVLWQRFGDRSATGTCPSLSVGWLTGALWVLWIGGLLLAGTALVTTRYGSLSRTPPIGGQASNGQAAGGQTPDGKVAADLTRHDRGRQIICCSGGGIRSAAFSLGALQALTDAGEYQRSSTVIGVSGGGYIAAAFHFLRRSLVDEGRTSPGESPPYSMGSPELARLRRHTHYLMPSLAVGARAIMSLLYGAVVNLVLIGILIRAVAWVLGWAIAETSVVRGLGGADASTDFGSLPTWYWLGAAGPLAIVVVLFLAEVLVDRFRVPPTWLRREGRALARLLLLPGIVSPLLLLGVPLVLVWANNLGPGPAGGHSGLLGGLTDGVVGTASGVAGPQATNANAAVDSQFGFVTLAALGAAFIALARSAWKGIQTISAGVGPSLRRRILTWLRTHLVPWLGSALLVVGVLVVLLRWTAGYAASEEWRSRWWVAGLCAAMLVATRIFTDATRTSLHPYYRERLSVAYLVGRGHSEREAERAYPTPLPYSRYAVSPDGGPQLVIVGSANAADADFIPPDRGCVPFVFDPELTGIAGDVTLPAEGLEPTAEYEVRADYHHRDVTLPGAVAISGAAFAPLTGRNNASTRPMRLLFAVVNARLGVWLPNPYWGTTSPAAALARRCGDLAERRRGESRTGMLTRLASATAYAASIADKPGAHQLFREAFGRASMYDRRLYVTDGGHYDNLGLVEALRRRPARVVVIDASNDVEDSFAAVGSAIASARMDLGVDVNLDLRTLQRHGGERIGRGWARGRATYPEGGTADILLVKAVLAGDLCWDLETYALEHPDFPRHTTGDQLYGEFDFEAYRALGETLTRDLLHQVERERAHGVPAGDVPAAGVPNSNWPTDDVPAVRPG
;
A
#
# COMPACT_ATOMS: atom_id res chain seq x y z
N MET A 1 10.19 -21.40 22.04
CA MET A 1 9.89 -20.66 23.29
C MET A 1 10.40 -19.22 23.28
N SER A 2 11.41 -18.92 22.45
CA SER A 2 11.76 -17.57 21.98
C SER A 2 10.64 -16.96 21.12
N ASP A 3 9.91 -17.79 20.39
CA ASP A 3 9.34 -17.45 19.08
C ASP A 3 7.91 -16.89 19.21
N GLU A 4 7.11 -17.50 20.11
CA GLU A 4 5.85 -16.90 20.62
C GLU A 4 6.07 -15.48 21.15
N ARG A 5 7.27 -15.17 21.68
CA ARG A 5 7.57 -13.82 22.21
C ARG A 5 7.69 -12.83 21.07
N THR A 6 8.35 -13.17 19.96
CA THR A 6 8.56 -12.25 18.84
C THR A 6 7.25 -11.94 18.11
N ARG A 7 6.36 -12.93 17.91
CA ARG A 7 4.99 -12.68 17.43
C ARG A 7 4.20 -11.81 18.42
N ALA A 8 4.33 -12.10 19.71
CA ALA A 8 3.74 -11.26 20.76
C ALA A 8 4.31 -9.83 20.74
N GLU A 9 5.59 -9.61 20.42
CA GLU A 9 6.22 -8.28 20.36
C GLU A 9 5.72 -7.43 19.19
N VAL A 10 5.57 -7.99 17.98
CA VAL A 10 4.92 -7.29 16.86
C VAL A 10 3.50 -6.89 17.23
N ARG A 11 2.72 -7.83 17.78
CA ARG A 11 1.33 -7.60 18.17
C ARG A 11 1.20 -6.60 19.33
N LEU A 12 2.06 -6.70 20.33
CA LEU A 12 2.10 -5.83 21.52
C LEU A 12 2.56 -4.41 21.16
N GLY A 13 3.59 -4.29 20.32
CA GLY A 13 4.04 -3.03 19.75
C GLY A 13 2.95 -2.38 18.90
N GLY A 14 2.19 -3.17 18.13
CA GLY A 14 1.04 -2.72 17.36
C GLY A 14 -0.10 -2.20 18.23
N HIS A 15 -0.47 -2.93 19.27
CA HIS A 15 -1.41 -2.45 20.29
C HIS A 15 -0.90 -1.18 20.99
N TRP A 16 0.38 -1.10 21.36
CA TRP A 16 0.96 0.09 21.99
C TRP A 16 0.96 1.32 21.08
N ARG A 17 1.35 1.16 19.81
CA ARG A 17 1.27 2.20 18.77
C ARG A 17 -0.18 2.68 18.60
N GLN A 18 -1.17 1.78 18.65
CA GLN A 18 -2.60 2.13 18.59
C GLN A 18 -3.12 2.84 19.85
N VAL A 19 -2.67 2.45 21.05
CA VAL A 19 -2.96 3.17 22.31
C VAL A 19 -2.40 4.59 22.24
N ARG A 20 -1.11 4.73 21.92
CA ARG A 20 -0.46 6.04 21.76
C ARG A 20 -1.16 6.91 20.72
N ALA A 21 -1.57 6.35 19.58
CA ALA A 21 -2.30 7.08 18.53
C ALA A 21 -3.71 7.54 18.98
N ALA A 22 -4.39 6.79 19.85
CA ALA A 22 -5.68 7.22 20.40
C ALA A 22 -5.51 8.33 21.45
N MET A 23 -4.56 8.17 22.38
CA MET A 23 -4.19 9.23 23.34
C MET A 23 -3.76 10.52 22.64
N LEU A 24 -3.03 10.41 21.53
CA LEU A 24 -2.65 11.52 20.65
C LEU A 24 -3.86 12.28 20.12
N LEU A 25 -4.85 11.55 19.61
CA LEU A 25 -6.07 12.12 19.07
C LEU A 25 -6.86 12.84 20.17
N THR A 26 -6.99 12.23 21.35
CA THR A 26 -7.61 12.87 22.52
C THR A 26 -6.88 14.17 22.91
N ALA A 27 -5.54 14.15 23.01
CA ALA A 27 -4.76 15.34 23.38
C ALA A 27 -4.86 16.47 22.34
N LEU A 28 -4.86 16.13 21.04
CA LEU A 28 -5.05 17.10 19.97
C LEU A 28 -6.46 17.70 19.99
N LEU A 29 -7.50 16.89 20.18
CA LEU A 29 -8.88 17.35 20.24
C LEU A 29 -9.14 18.22 21.47
N LEU A 30 -8.58 17.88 22.64
CA LEU A 30 -8.63 18.73 23.84
C LEU A 30 -8.00 20.12 23.58
N LEU A 31 -6.83 20.17 22.92
CA LEU A 31 -6.15 21.42 22.58
C LEU A 31 -6.96 22.26 21.58
N VAL A 32 -7.62 21.63 20.61
CA VAL A 32 -8.51 22.31 19.64
C VAL A 32 -9.81 22.79 20.28
N GLN A 33 -10.36 22.05 21.25
CA GLN A 33 -11.62 22.36 21.90
C GLN A 33 -11.51 23.44 22.97
N TRP A 34 -10.37 23.49 23.70
CA TRP A 34 -10.22 24.37 24.87
C TRP A 34 -10.51 25.86 24.58
N PRO A 35 -10.03 26.47 23.48
CA PRO A 35 -10.41 27.84 23.11
C PRO A 35 -11.92 28.06 22.97
N MET A 36 -12.64 27.11 22.37
CA MET A 36 -14.09 27.19 22.16
C MET A 36 -14.85 27.12 23.49
N ARG A 37 -14.40 26.26 24.41
CA ARG A 37 -14.96 26.20 25.78
C ARG A 37 -14.66 27.49 26.55
N HIS A 38 -13.46 28.06 26.40
CA HIS A 38 -13.07 29.33 27.04
C HIS A 38 -13.93 30.51 26.55
N ALA A 39 -14.16 30.63 25.24
CA ALA A 39 -15.02 31.68 24.68
C ALA A 39 -16.43 31.69 25.29
N VAL A 40 -17.07 30.52 25.39
CA VAL A 40 -18.40 30.40 26.01
C VAL A 40 -18.35 30.70 27.53
N GLN A 41 -17.25 30.37 28.20
CA GLN A 41 -17.06 30.63 29.63
C GLN A 41 -16.76 32.10 29.95
N ALA A 42 -16.20 32.88 29.01
CA ALA A 42 -16.02 34.33 29.15
C ALA A 42 -17.37 35.08 29.19
N GLY A 43 -18.45 34.48 28.66
CA GLY A 43 -19.80 35.04 28.66
C GLY A 43 -20.06 36.08 27.56
N GLU A 44 -19.07 36.32 26.69
CA GLU A 44 -19.14 37.23 25.56
C GLU A 44 -20.09 36.70 24.47
N GLN A 45 -20.87 37.58 23.84
CA GLN A 45 -21.75 37.22 22.73
C GLN A 45 -21.10 37.52 21.37
N PRO A 46 -21.32 36.71 20.31
CA PRO A 46 -22.30 35.61 20.22
C PRO A 46 -21.71 34.20 20.50
N CYS A 47 -21.92 33.69 21.73
CA CYS A 47 -21.39 32.40 22.20
C CYS A 47 -22.01 31.12 21.59
N ALA A 48 -23.08 31.21 20.80
CA ALA A 48 -23.73 30.01 20.22
C ALA A 48 -22.83 29.26 19.21
N THR A 49 -22.00 29.99 18.47
CA THR A 49 -21.05 29.43 17.50
C THR A 49 -19.90 28.66 18.16
N PRO A 50 -19.11 29.26 19.10
CA PRO A 50 -18.08 28.50 19.81
C PRO A 50 -18.67 27.35 20.65
N ALA A 51 -19.87 27.50 21.22
CA ALA A 51 -20.54 26.39 21.91
C ALA A 51 -20.77 25.20 20.97
N ARG A 52 -21.43 25.40 19.83
CA ARG A 52 -21.72 24.30 18.89
C ARG A 52 -20.47 23.71 18.23
N LEU A 53 -19.45 24.52 17.96
CA LEU A 53 -18.13 24.00 17.54
C LEU A 53 -17.49 23.13 18.63
N SER A 54 -17.52 23.57 19.90
CA SER A 54 -17.04 22.77 21.03
C SER A 54 -17.71 21.40 21.10
N LEU A 55 -19.04 21.32 20.92
CA LEU A 55 -19.81 20.05 20.94
C LEU A 55 -19.46 19.12 19.75
N LEU A 56 -19.15 19.68 18.57
CA LEU A 56 -18.70 18.89 17.42
C LEU A 56 -17.30 18.30 17.63
N VAL A 57 -16.37 19.09 18.21
CA VAL A 57 -15.05 18.58 18.59
C VAL A 57 -15.17 17.56 19.73
N ASP A 58 -16.10 17.78 20.66
CA ASP A 58 -16.44 16.86 21.76
C ASP A 58 -16.87 15.48 21.25
N THR A 59 -17.75 15.46 20.24
CA THR A 59 -18.20 14.21 19.59
C THR A 59 -17.03 13.39 19.05
N GLY A 60 -15.99 14.04 18.51
CA GLY A 60 -14.74 13.37 18.13
C GLY A 60 -13.91 12.90 19.32
N LEU A 61 -13.97 13.63 20.43
CA LEU A 61 -13.28 13.37 21.70
C LEU A 61 -13.86 12.13 22.39
N ILE A 62 -15.19 11.96 22.37
CA ILE A 62 -15.93 10.75 22.77
C ILE A 62 -15.39 9.53 22.02
N CYS A 63 -15.32 9.60 20.69
CA CYS A 63 -14.73 8.53 19.89
C CYS A 63 -13.26 8.26 20.23
N ALA A 64 -12.47 9.31 20.49
CA ALA A 64 -11.06 9.19 20.81
C ALA A 64 -10.82 8.50 22.17
N TYR A 65 -11.54 8.87 23.22
CA TYR A 65 -11.37 8.26 24.55
C TYR A 65 -11.94 6.83 24.62
N LEU A 66 -13.04 6.54 23.90
CA LEU A 66 -13.54 5.16 23.72
C LEU A 66 -12.47 4.28 23.09
N LEU A 67 -11.86 4.74 22.00
CA LEU A 67 -10.77 4.04 21.33
C LEU A 67 -9.56 3.88 22.25
N ALA A 68 -9.18 4.91 23.02
CA ALA A 68 -8.06 4.85 23.94
C ALA A 68 -8.27 3.80 25.04
N ALA A 69 -9.43 3.79 25.70
CA ALA A 69 -9.73 2.88 26.79
C ALA A 69 -9.83 1.42 26.33
N TRP A 70 -10.53 1.14 25.22
CA TRP A 70 -10.63 -0.23 24.68
C TRP A 70 -9.31 -0.75 24.09
N ARG A 71 -8.48 0.12 23.49
CA ARG A 71 -7.12 -0.26 23.05
C ARG A 71 -6.20 -0.52 24.24
N ALA A 72 -6.31 0.27 25.32
CA ALA A 72 -5.56 0.07 26.56
C ALA A 72 -5.95 -1.25 27.23
N HIS A 73 -7.24 -1.56 27.32
CA HIS A 73 -7.72 -2.87 27.77
C HIS A 73 -7.17 -4.02 26.90
N GLY A 74 -7.24 -3.90 25.57
CA GLY A 74 -6.68 -4.90 24.65
C GLY A 74 -5.16 -5.10 24.79
N PHE A 75 -4.40 -4.04 25.07
CA PHE A 75 -2.97 -4.12 25.37
C PHE A 75 -2.72 -4.83 26.71
N VAL A 76 -3.42 -4.44 27.78
CA VAL A 76 -3.29 -5.05 29.12
C VAL A 76 -3.72 -6.53 29.13
N ALA A 77 -4.71 -6.91 28.32
CA ALA A 77 -5.13 -8.30 28.17
C ALA A 77 -4.08 -9.20 27.50
N LEU A 78 -3.19 -8.64 26.66
CA LEU A 78 -2.15 -9.38 25.93
C LEU A 78 -0.84 -9.53 26.70
N VAL A 79 -0.49 -8.58 27.58
CA VAL A 79 0.75 -8.68 28.37
C VAL A 79 0.64 -9.84 29.37
N ARG A 80 1.53 -10.82 29.23
CA ARG A 80 1.77 -11.83 30.28
C ARG A 80 2.98 -11.41 31.13
N PRO A 81 2.93 -11.52 32.48
CA PRO A 81 1.81 -11.91 33.33
C PRO A 81 1.10 -10.69 33.92
N ALA A 82 0.25 -10.00 33.15
CA ALA A 82 -0.70 -9.05 33.75
C ALA A 82 -1.69 -9.82 34.62
N GLY A 83 -1.58 -9.67 35.95
CA GLY A 83 -2.41 -10.39 36.91
C GLY A 83 -3.89 -10.05 36.74
N ASP A 84 -4.78 -10.96 37.12
CA ASP A 84 -6.21 -10.82 36.84
C ASP A 84 -6.86 -9.58 37.43
N MET A 85 -6.36 -9.07 38.56
CA MET A 85 -6.79 -7.77 39.11
C MET A 85 -6.50 -6.61 38.13
N VAL A 86 -5.37 -6.63 37.43
CA VAL A 86 -4.97 -5.60 36.46
C VAL A 86 -5.82 -5.71 35.20
N ARG A 87 -6.08 -6.94 34.71
CA ARG A 87 -6.99 -7.18 33.58
C ARG A 87 -8.42 -6.75 33.89
N ARG A 88 -8.94 -7.08 35.08
CA ARG A 88 -10.26 -6.65 35.57
C ARG A 88 -10.35 -5.13 35.73
N ARG A 89 -9.31 -4.47 36.28
CA ARG A 89 -9.24 -2.99 36.35
C ARG A 89 -9.27 -2.33 34.98
N ALA A 90 -8.51 -2.84 34.01
CA ALA A 90 -8.53 -2.32 32.64
C ALA A 90 -9.89 -2.50 31.95
N PHE A 91 -10.55 -3.64 32.15
CA PHE A 91 -11.90 -3.91 31.64
C PHE A 91 -12.94 -2.99 32.29
N ALA A 92 -12.96 -2.89 33.63
CA ALA A 92 -13.86 -2.01 34.36
C ALA A 92 -13.65 -0.53 33.97
N GLY A 93 -12.40 -0.10 33.77
CA GLY A 93 -12.08 1.23 33.24
C GLY A 93 -12.68 1.46 31.85
N ALA A 94 -12.53 0.51 30.92
CA ALA A 94 -13.12 0.60 29.59
C ALA A 94 -14.67 0.61 29.60
N VAL A 95 -15.30 -0.14 30.51
CA VAL A 95 -16.76 -0.14 30.70
C VAL A 95 -17.23 1.20 31.29
N LEU A 96 -16.56 1.74 32.30
CA LEU A 96 -16.90 3.05 32.89
C LEU A 96 -16.73 4.19 31.89
N VAL A 97 -15.64 4.18 31.10
CA VAL A 97 -15.44 5.13 29.99
C VAL A 97 -16.52 4.96 28.90
N SER A 98 -17.05 3.75 28.71
CA SER A 98 -18.16 3.52 27.76
C SER A 98 -19.52 3.99 28.30
N ALA A 99 -19.75 3.90 29.62
CA ALA A 99 -20.93 4.49 30.26
C ALA A 99 -20.86 6.02 30.24
N ALA A 100 -19.67 6.60 30.51
CA ALA A 100 -19.40 8.01 30.32
C ALA A 100 -19.69 8.45 28.88
N ALA A 101 -19.15 7.76 27.85
CA ALA A 101 -19.42 8.06 26.43
C ALA A 101 -20.90 8.15 26.06
N PHE A 102 -21.75 7.29 26.66
CA PHE A 102 -23.19 7.34 26.41
C PHE A 102 -23.84 8.58 27.05
N LEU A 103 -23.49 8.90 28.29
CA LEU A 103 -24.00 10.08 29.00
C LEU A 103 -23.50 11.38 28.37
N ASP A 104 -22.25 11.41 27.91
CA ASP A 104 -21.62 12.53 27.19
C ASP A 104 -22.34 12.80 25.87
N GLY A 105 -22.67 11.75 25.11
CA GLY A 105 -23.50 11.86 23.90
C GLY A 105 -24.90 12.43 24.19
N VAL A 106 -25.52 12.06 25.31
CA VAL A 106 -26.83 12.60 25.74
C VAL A 106 -26.70 14.06 26.19
N GLU A 107 -25.69 14.41 26.98
CA GLU A 107 -25.41 15.79 27.39
C GLU A 107 -25.15 16.70 26.18
N ASN A 108 -24.33 16.26 25.22
CA ASN A 108 -24.07 17.00 23.99
C ASN A 108 -25.34 17.27 23.17
N VAL A 109 -26.30 16.34 23.10
CA VAL A 109 -27.61 16.56 22.44
C VAL A 109 -28.46 17.60 23.19
N VAL A 110 -28.49 17.56 24.52
CA VAL A 110 -29.22 18.54 25.34
C VAL A 110 -28.60 19.94 25.22
N LEU A 111 -27.27 20.04 25.28
CA LEU A 111 -26.55 21.30 25.09
C LEU A 111 -26.76 21.86 23.67
N TRP A 112 -26.76 21.01 22.64
CA TRP A 112 -26.99 21.43 21.25
C TRP A 112 -28.33 22.16 21.04
N GLN A 113 -29.38 21.71 21.75
CA GLN A 113 -30.69 22.37 21.77
C GLN A 113 -30.65 23.67 22.61
N ARG A 114 -29.95 23.66 23.75
CA ARG A 114 -29.82 24.82 24.65
C ARG A 114 -29.17 26.04 23.98
N PHE A 115 -28.21 25.82 23.08
CA PHE A 115 -27.59 26.87 22.23
C PHE A 115 -28.28 27.02 20.85
N GLY A 116 -29.57 26.65 20.75
CA GLY A 116 -30.37 26.78 19.53
C GLY A 116 -31.25 28.03 19.49
N ASP A 117 -32.30 28.06 20.31
CA ASP A 117 -33.44 28.97 20.11
C ASP A 117 -33.57 30.06 21.19
N ARG A 118 -32.60 30.17 22.11
CA ARG A 118 -32.73 31.01 23.34
C ARG A 118 -31.56 31.94 23.65
N SER A 119 -30.52 32.02 22.81
CA SER A 119 -29.34 32.88 23.08
C SER A 119 -29.55 34.36 22.77
N ALA A 120 -30.67 34.75 22.13
CA ALA A 120 -30.91 36.11 21.66
C ALA A 120 -31.22 37.14 22.77
N THR A 121 -31.51 36.72 24.00
CA THR A 121 -32.04 37.58 25.07
C THR A 121 -31.51 37.25 26.48
N GLY A 122 -30.21 36.93 26.62
CA GLY A 122 -29.62 36.72 27.95
C GLY A 122 -28.13 36.37 27.98
N THR A 123 -27.60 36.20 29.20
CA THR A 123 -26.23 35.71 29.44
C THR A 123 -26.01 34.31 28.87
N CYS A 124 -24.80 34.02 28.39
CA CYS A 124 -24.45 32.74 27.78
C CYS A 124 -24.74 31.54 28.71
N PRO A 125 -25.49 30.53 28.25
CA PRO A 125 -25.74 29.32 29.02
C PRO A 125 -24.46 28.56 29.39
N SER A 126 -24.44 27.90 30.55
CA SER A 126 -23.31 27.05 30.93
C SER A 126 -23.16 25.84 30.01
N LEU A 127 -21.91 25.44 29.73
CA LEU A 127 -21.56 24.15 29.14
C LEU A 127 -21.69 23.01 30.16
N SER A 128 -22.87 22.89 30.75
CA SER A 128 -23.20 21.85 31.75
C SER A 128 -24.72 21.67 31.92
N VAL A 129 -25.15 20.41 32.04
CA VAL A 129 -26.50 19.94 32.40
C VAL A 129 -26.55 19.55 33.90
N GLY A 130 -25.75 20.23 34.74
CA GLY A 130 -25.78 20.12 36.20
C GLY A 130 -25.32 18.76 36.72
N TRP A 131 -26.24 17.99 37.32
CA TRP A 131 -25.92 16.70 37.93
C TRP A 131 -25.45 15.66 36.90
N LEU A 132 -25.94 15.74 35.65
CA LEU A 132 -25.54 14.85 34.56
C LEU A 132 -24.05 15.02 34.25
N THR A 133 -23.59 16.26 34.13
CA THR A 133 -22.18 16.61 33.95
C THR A 133 -21.33 16.11 35.12
N GLY A 134 -21.81 16.28 36.35
CA GLY A 134 -21.13 15.78 37.55
C GLY A 134 -20.96 14.25 37.54
N ALA A 135 -22.02 13.52 37.22
CA ALA A 135 -21.98 12.06 37.09
C ALA A 135 -21.07 11.60 35.94
N LEU A 136 -21.10 12.29 34.80
CA LEU A 136 -20.20 12.08 33.67
C LEU A 136 -18.73 12.23 34.08
N TRP A 137 -18.34 13.34 34.73
CA TRP A 137 -16.98 13.56 35.20
C TRP A 137 -16.52 12.48 36.18
N VAL A 138 -17.36 12.04 37.11
CA VAL A 138 -17.03 10.96 38.07
C VAL A 138 -16.76 9.64 37.34
N LEU A 139 -17.62 9.25 36.39
CA LEU A 139 -17.46 8.02 35.59
C LEU A 139 -16.24 8.09 34.66
N TRP A 140 -16.00 9.25 34.05
CA TRP A 140 -14.88 9.49 33.13
C TRP A 140 -13.54 9.50 33.87
N ILE A 141 -13.41 10.25 34.97
CA ILE A 141 -12.20 10.27 35.82
C ILE A 141 -11.95 8.88 36.42
N GLY A 142 -12.98 8.24 37.01
CA GLY A 142 -12.85 6.90 37.58
C GLY A 142 -12.43 5.85 36.53
N GLY A 143 -13.04 5.90 35.34
CA GLY A 143 -12.72 5.02 34.23
C GLY A 143 -11.29 5.23 33.69
N LEU A 144 -10.86 6.47 33.51
CA LEU A 144 -9.49 6.82 33.10
C LEU A 144 -8.45 6.48 34.16
N LEU A 145 -8.74 6.67 35.45
CA LEU A 145 -7.84 6.23 36.53
C LEU A 145 -7.69 4.71 36.55
N LEU A 146 -8.78 3.94 36.38
CA LEU A 146 -8.72 2.48 36.35
C LEU A 146 -8.00 1.94 35.10
N ALA A 147 -8.30 2.47 33.92
CA ALA A 147 -7.62 2.09 32.68
C ALA A 147 -6.15 2.54 32.66
N GLY A 148 -5.88 3.77 33.11
CA GLY A 148 -4.56 4.40 33.17
C GLY A 148 -3.63 3.71 34.18
N THR A 149 -4.08 3.47 35.42
CA THR A 149 -3.29 2.73 36.40
C THR A 149 -3.01 1.29 35.96
N ALA A 150 -3.98 0.61 35.33
CA ALA A 150 -3.76 -0.72 34.76
C ALA A 150 -2.73 -0.71 33.61
N LEU A 151 -2.80 0.29 32.72
CA LEU A 151 -1.83 0.48 31.63
C LEU A 151 -0.43 0.80 32.15
N VAL A 152 -0.31 1.72 33.13
CA VAL A 152 0.96 2.11 33.76
C VAL A 152 1.58 0.93 34.52
N THR A 153 0.84 0.26 35.39
CA THR A 153 1.36 -0.91 36.13
C THR A 153 1.80 -2.04 35.19
N THR A 154 1.06 -2.27 34.10
CA THR A 154 1.45 -3.23 33.06
C THR A 154 2.73 -2.80 32.32
N ARG A 155 2.83 -1.53 31.92
CA ARG A 155 3.97 -1.01 31.16
C ARG A 155 5.27 -0.97 31.97
N TYR A 156 5.22 -0.47 33.21
CA TYR A 156 6.39 -0.39 34.08
C TYR A 156 6.74 -1.75 34.69
N GLY A 157 5.76 -2.58 35.07
CA GLY A 157 6.00 -3.95 35.53
C GLY A 157 6.66 -4.85 34.48
N SER A 158 6.39 -4.60 33.19
CA SER A 158 7.10 -5.23 32.07
C SER A 158 8.54 -4.71 31.93
N LEU A 159 8.77 -3.40 32.08
CA LEU A 159 10.11 -2.79 32.00
C LEU A 159 11.04 -3.25 33.12
N SER A 160 10.52 -3.55 34.32
CA SER A 160 11.31 -4.03 35.46
C SER A 160 11.76 -5.50 35.36
N ARG A 161 11.50 -6.19 34.24
CA ARG A 161 11.78 -7.64 34.08
C ARG A 161 12.43 -8.02 32.74
N THR A 162 13.00 -7.07 32.00
CA THR A 162 13.93 -7.40 30.90
C THR A 162 15.28 -7.82 31.50
N PRO A 163 15.79 -9.05 31.26
CA PRO A 163 17.18 -9.36 31.56
C PRO A 163 18.12 -8.49 30.70
N PRO A 164 19.37 -8.25 31.14
CA PRO A 164 20.30 -7.40 30.39
C PRO A 164 20.65 -8.03 29.04
N ILE A 165 20.52 -7.24 27.97
CA ILE A 165 21.04 -7.59 26.64
C ILE A 165 22.53 -7.24 26.64
N GLY A 166 23.37 -8.24 26.88
CA GLY A 166 24.84 -8.10 26.87
C GLY A 166 25.51 -9.04 27.88
N GLY A 167 26.02 -10.17 27.39
CA GLY A 167 26.74 -11.14 28.21
C GLY A 167 27.11 -12.40 27.42
N GLN A 168 28.39 -12.52 27.05
CA GLN A 168 29.06 -13.71 26.53
C GLN A 168 28.41 -14.47 25.36
N ALA A 169 28.93 -14.23 24.16
CA ALA A 169 29.05 -15.31 23.18
C ALA A 169 30.23 -16.20 23.59
N SER A 170 29.99 -17.48 23.88
CA SER A 170 31.06 -18.44 24.18
C SER A 170 30.62 -19.88 23.88
N ASN A 171 31.42 -20.55 23.06
CA ASN A 171 31.47 -22.00 22.79
C ASN A 171 30.17 -22.68 22.35
N GLY A 172 30.16 -23.16 21.09
CA GLY A 172 29.09 -23.99 20.57
C GLY A 172 29.19 -25.45 21.00
N GLN A 173 28.05 -26.06 21.31
CA GLN A 173 27.80 -27.49 21.18
C GLN A 173 26.38 -27.68 20.63
N ALA A 174 26.26 -28.44 19.54
CA ALA A 174 24.97 -28.69 18.91
C ALA A 174 24.16 -29.73 19.71
N ALA A 175 23.09 -29.29 20.37
CA ALA A 175 22.12 -30.15 21.03
C ALA A 175 20.78 -30.06 20.29
N GLY A 176 20.31 -31.18 19.72
CA GLY A 176 19.22 -31.23 18.74
C GLY A 176 17.80 -31.03 19.28
N GLY A 177 17.51 -29.88 19.88
CA GLY A 177 16.14 -29.46 20.18
C GLY A 177 15.48 -28.75 18.99
N GLN A 178 14.48 -29.36 18.36
CA GLN A 178 13.73 -28.74 17.26
C GLN A 178 12.97 -27.49 17.75
N THR A 179 13.29 -26.32 17.18
CA THR A 179 12.55 -25.08 17.42
C THR A 179 11.26 -25.03 16.59
N PRO A 180 10.25 -24.21 16.97
CA PRO A 180 9.05 -23.97 16.16
C PRO A 180 9.36 -23.45 14.75
N ASP A 181 10.42 -22.65 14.58
CA ASP A 181 10.90 -22.21 13.27
C ASP A 181 11.38 -23.38 12.43
N GLY A 182 12.13 -24.30 13.04
CA GLY A 182 12.48 -25.61 12.49
C GLY A 182 11.28 -26.56 12.27
N LYS A 183 10.05 -26.08 12.50
CA LYS A 183 8.81 -26.75 12.12
C LYS A 183 8.12 -26.03 10.97
N VAL A 184 7.85 -24.72 11.06
CA VAL A 184 7.18 -23.97 9.97
C VAL A 184 8.08 -23.84 8.72
N ALA A 185 9.39 -23.64 8.89
CA ALA A 185 10.33 -23.69 7.78
C ALA A 185 10.59 -25.13 7.30
N ALA A 186 10.43 -26.14 8.17
CA ALA A 186 10.46 -27.53 7.74
C ALA A 186 9.21 -27.88 6.92
N ASP A 187 8.03 -27.39 7.26
CA ASP A 187 6.78 -27.59 6.53
C ASP A 187 6.85 -26.92 5.14
N LEU A 188 7.22 -25.63 5.06
CA LEU A 188 7.46 -24.94 3.77
C LEU A 188 8.52 -25.62 2.89
N THR A 189 9.59 -26.16 3.49
CA THR A 189 10.62 -26.88 2.72
C THR A 189 10.22 -28.34 2.44
N ARG A 190 9.20 -28.91 3.08
CA ARG A 190 8.95 -30.36 3.08
C ARG A 190 8.66 -30.95 1.70
N HIS A 191 7.87 -30.23 0.91
CA HIS A 191 7.47 -30.66 -0.44
C HIS A 191 8.52 -30.36 -1.50
N ASP A 192 9.37 -29.36 -1.26
CA ASP A 192 10.30 -28.78 -2.24
C ASP A 192 11.77 -29.18 -2.03
N ARG A 193 12.15 -29.56 -0.81
CA ARG A 193 13.54 -29.82 -0.42
C ARG A 193 14.14 -30.97 -1.22
N GLY A 194 15.27 -30.72 -1.87
CA GLY A 194 15.93 -31.71 -2.73
C GLY A 194 15.22 -31.99 -4.06
N ARG A 195 14.18 -31.23 -4.44
CA ARG A 195 13.48 -31.36 -5.73
C ARG A 195 13.81 -30.19 -6.67
N GLN A 196 13.11 -30.11 -7.81
CA GLN A 196 13.25 -29.05 -8.81
C GLN A 196 12.11 -28.02 -8.63
N ILE A 197 12.46 -26.73 -8.63
CA ILE A 197 11.51 -25.61 -8.66
C ILE A 197 11.65 -24.86 -9.99
N ILE A 198 10.55 -24.40 -10.57
CA ILE A 198 10.53 -23.48 -11.71
C ILE A 198 10.14 -22.08 -11.22
N CYS A 199 10.78 -21.03 -11.72
CA CYS A 199 10.51 -19.63 -11.37
C CYS A 199 10.17 -18.81 -12.62
N CYS A 200 8.98 -18.23 -12.67
CA CYS A 200 8.52 -17.38 -13.77
C CYS A 200 8.53 -15.91 -13.33
N SER A 201 9.45 -15.13 -13.89
CA SER A 201 9.73 -13.74 -13.50
C SER A 201 8.62 -12.72 -13.80
N GLY A 202 8.72 -11.52 -13.22
CA GLY A 202 7.79 -10.42 -13.41
C GLY A 202 8.07 -9.60 -14.68
N GLY A 203 7.01 -8.97 -15.22
CA GLY A 203 7.13 -8.18 -16.45
C GLY A 203 5.83 -7.90 -17.23
N GLY A 204 4.66 -8.25 -16.70
CA GLY A 204 3.39 -8.17 -17.43
C GLY A 204 3.29 -9.16 -18.59
N ILE A 205 2.53 -8.80 -19.65
CA ILE A 205 2.27 -9.68 -20.80
C ILE A 205 3.54 -10.22 -21.46
N ARG A 206 4.62 -9.43 -21.52
CA ARG A 206 5.95 -9.87 -22.02
C ARG A 206 6.44 -11.14 -21.31
N SER A 207 6.40 -11.15 -19.98
CA SER A 207 6.83 -12.30 -19.20
C SER A 207 5.83 -13.45 -19.26
N ALA A 208 4.53 -13.17 -19.36
CA ALA A 208 3.53 -14.20 -19.55
C ALA A 208 3.74 -14.96 -20.88
N ALA A 209 4.07 -14.26 -21.96
CA ALA A 209 4.37 -14.84 -23.28
C ALA A 209 5.71 -15.62 -23.27
N PHE A 210 6.80 -15.03 -22.78
CA PHE A 210 8.09 -15.71 -22.70
C PHE A 210 8.06 -16.93 -21.77
N SER A 211 7.40 -16.81 -20.62
CA SER A 211 7.23 -17.92 -19.68
C SER A 211 6.29 -19.00 -20.21
N LEU A 212 5.31 -18.67 -21.07
CA LEU A 212 4.52 -19.69 -21.78
C LEU A 212 5.43 -20.57 -22.65
N GLY A 213 6.29 -19.98 -23.47
CA GLY A 213 7.23 -20.72 -24.33
C GLY A 213 8.16 -21.63 -23.53
N ALA A 214 8.76 -21.11 -22.46
CA ALA A 214 9.62 -21.88 -21.58
C ALA A 214 8.86 -23.01 -20.85
N LEU A 215 7.63 -22.77 -20.40
CA LEU A 215 6.80 -23.81 -19.77
C LEU A 215 6.34 -24.88 -20.76
N GLN A 216 6.10 -24.54 -22.04
CA GLN A 216 5.84 -25.51 -23.11
C GLN A 216 7.06 -26.43 -23.28
N ALA A 217 8.26 -25.88 -23.48
CA ALA A 217 9.50 -26.66 -23.62
C ALA A 217 9.80 -27.55 -22.38
N LEU A 218 9.57 -27.05 -21.17
CA LEU A 218 9.71 -27.83 -19.92
C LEU A 218 8.64 -28.92 -19.78
N THR A 219 7.45 -28.75 -20.36
CA THR A 219 6.37 -29.74 -20.37
C THR A 219 6.67 -30.87 -21.37
N ASP A 220 7.15 -30.53 -22.56
CA ASP A 220 7.59 -31.50 -23.59
C ASP A 220 8.72 -32.40 -23.07
N ALA A 221 9.70 -31.83 -22.35
CA ALA A 221 10.81 -32.57 -21.76
C ALA A 221 10.46 -33.30 -20.44
N GLY A 222 9.22 -33.19 -19.95
CA GLY A 222 8.77 -33.78 -18.69
C GLY A 222 9.37 -33.15 -17.41
N GLU A 223 10.20 -32.12 -17.54
CA GLU A 223 10.83 -31.42 -16.41
C GLU A 223 9.82 -30.55 -15.64
N TYR A 224 8.72 -30.11 -16.27
CA TYR A 224 7.60 -29.49 -15.58
C TYR A 224 6.99 -30.45 -14.54
N GLN A 225 6.61 -31.66 -14.96
CA GLN A 225 5.97 -32.69 -14.10
C GLN A 225 6.92 -33.23 -13.02
N ARG A 226 8.24 -33.22 -13.26
CA ARG A 226 9.26 -33.55 -12.24
C ARG A 226 9.37 -32.49 -11.13
N SER A 227 8.95 -31.25 -11.41
CA SER A 227 9.09 -30.13 -10.49
C SER A 227 8.08 -30.20 -9.33
N SER A 228 8.49 -29.77 -8.14
CA SER A 228 7.65 -29.73 -6.95
C SER A 228 6.74 -28.49 -6.94
N THR A 229 7.28 -27.33 -7.33
CA THR A 229 6.60 -26.04 -7.28
C THR A 229 6.96 -25.19 -8.51
N VAL A 230 5.98 -24.42 -9.02
CA VAL A 230 6.22 -23.25 -9.88
C VAL A 230 5.98 -21.99 -9.06
N ILE A 231 6.99 -21.12 -8.97
CA ILE A 231 6.93 -19.82 -8.32
C ILE A 231 6.67 -18.75 -9.39
N GLY A 232 5.54 -18.05 -9.30
CA GLY A 232 5.16 -16.98 -10.22
C GLY A 232 5.29 -15.59 -9.59
N VAL A 233 5.98 -14.69 -10.30
CA VAL A 233 6.02 -13.25 -10.01
C VAL A 233 5.25 -12.50 -11.10
N SER A 234 4.30 -11.64 -10.72
CA SER A 234 3.66 -10.67 -11.62
C SER A 234 3.21 -11.32 -12.94
N GLY A 235 3.73 -10.87 -14.10
CA GLY A 235 3.47 -11.46 -15.41
C GLY A 235 3.70 -12.97 -15.53
N GLY A 236 4.80 -13.50 -15.00
CA GLY A 236 5.05 -14.95 -14.95
C GLY A 236 4.05 -15.68 -14.06
N GLY A 237 3.52 -15.00 -13.03
CA GLY A 237 2.39 -15.45 -12.23
C GLY A 237 1.08 -15.59 -13.00
N TYR A 238 0.85 -14.79 -14.05
CA TYR A 238 -0.37 -14.90 -14.87
C TYR A 238 -0.44 -16.27 -15.57
N ILE A 239 0.64 -16.65 -16.25
CA ILE A 239 0.69 -17.90 -17.01
C ILE A 239 0.93 -19.13 -16.11
N ALA A 240 1.71 -18.99 -15.03
CA ALA A 240 1.84 -20.06 -14.05
C ALA A 240 0.47 -20.42 -13.43
N ALA A 241 -0.36 -19.42 -13.10
CA ALA A 241 -1.72 -19.64 -12.63
C ALA A 241 -2.65 -20.23 -13.71
N ALA A 242 -2.50 -19.82 -14.98
CA ALA A 242 -3.24 -20.38 -16.11
C ALA A 242 -3.02 -21.90 -16.26
N PHE A 243 -1.76 -22.34 -16.23
CA PHE A 243 -1.39 -23.77 -16.30
C PHE A 243 -2.02 -24.57 -15.15
N HIS A 244 -1.94 -24.08 -13.90
CA HIS A 244 -2.47 -24.78 -12.73
C HIS A 244 -4.00 -24.79 -12.71
N PHE A 245 -4.65 -23.69 -13.09
CA PHE A 245 -6.10 -23.63 -13.23
C PHE A 245 -6.62 -24.63 -14.27
N LEU A 246 -5.99 -24.70 -15.45
CA LEU A 246 -6.38 -25.62 -16.51
C LEU A 246 -6.14 -27.09 -16.13
N ARG A 247 -4.99 -27.42 -15.53
CA ARG A 247 -4.74 -28.75 -14.95
C ARG A 247 -5.84 -29.12 -13.94
N ARG A 248 -6.20 -28.18 -13.04
CA ARG A 248 -7.26 -28.39 -12.05
C ARG A 248 -8.64 -28.57 -12.69
N SER A 249 -9.01 -27.79 -13.72
CA SER A 249 -10.31 -27.94 -14.38
C SER A 249 -10.41 -29.27 -15.12
N LEU A 250 -9.36 -29.70 -15.83
CA LEU A 250 -9.35 -30.99 -16.53
C LEU A 250 -9.53 -32.17 -15.55
N VAL A 251 -8.89 -32.13 -14.37
CA VAL A 251 -9.08 -33.15 -13.32
C VAL A 251 -10.48 -33.06 -12.70
N ASP A 252 -10.97 -31.85 -12.35
CA ASP A 252 -12.30 -31.67 -11.77
C ASP A 252 -13.45 -32.01 -12.75
N GLU A 253 -13.19 -31.99 -14.07
CA GLU A 253 -14.09 -32.38 -15.16
C GLU A 253 -13.93 -33.84 -15.61
N GLY A 254 -12.98 -34.59 -15.05
CA GLY A 254 -12.68 -35.98 -15.44
C GLY A 254 -12.01 -36.15 -16.81
N ARG A 255 -11.49 -35.07 -17.38
CA ARG A 255 -10.89 -34.99 -18.73
C ARG A 255 -9.38 -35.25 -18.72
N THR A 256 -8.98 -36.40 -18.20
CA THR A 256 -7.56 -36.82 -18.10
C THR A 256 -7.23 -37.98 -19.03
N SER A 257 -7.91 -38.06 -20.18
CA SER A 257 -7.75 -39.15 -21.16
C SER A 257 -6.42 -39.07 -21.92
N PRO A 258 -5.78 -40.19 -22.31
CA PRO A 258 -4.47 -40.19 -22.98
C PRO A 258 -4.38 -39.46 -24.34
N GLY A 259 -5.49 -39.00 -24.91
CA GLY A 259 -5.54 -38.19 -26.14
C GLY A 259 -5.85 -36.70 -25.93
N GLU A 260 -6.00 -36.25 -24.68
CA GLU A 260 -6.25 -34.83 -24.35
C GLU A 260 -4.91 -34.07 -24.36
N SER A 261 -4.76 -33.08 -25.25
CA SER A 261 -3.47 -32.39 -25.48
C SER A 261 -2.95 -31.66 -24.22
N PRO A 262 -1.61 -31.53 -24.03
CA PRO A 262 -1.05 -30.85 -22.86
C PRO A 262 -1.56 -29.40 -22.68
N PRO A 263 -1.56 -28.86 -21.44
CA PRO A 263 -1.94 -27.47 -21.18
C PRO A 263 -1.16 -26.48 -22.05
N TYR A 264 -1.87 -25.63 -22.78
CA TYR A 264 -1.31 -24.65 -23.72
C TYR A 264 -0.38 -25.24 -24.81
N SER A 265 -0.51 -26.52 -25.18
CA SER A 265 0.24 -27.08 -26.31
C SER A 265 -0.08 -26.35 -27.63
N MET A 266 0.82 -26.40 -28.61
CA MET A 266 0.54 -25.84 -29.94
C MET A 266 -0.75 -26.46 -30.53
N GLY A 267 -1.63 -25.61 -31.05
CA GLY A 267 -2.97 -25.99 -31.54
C GLY A 267 -4.05 -26.16 -30.47
N SER A 268 -3.77 -25.99 -29.18
CA SER A 268 -4.79 -26.15 -28.13
C SER A 268 -5.81 -24.99 -28.10
N PRO A 269 -7.06 -25.23 -27.68
CA PRO A 269 -8.13 -24.23 -27.73
C PRO A 269 -7.88 -23.06 -26.77
N GLU A 270 -7.27 -23.28 -25.61
CA GLU A 270 -6.90 -22.21 -24.68
C GLU A 270 -5.76 -21.31 -25.22
N LEU A 271 -4.80 -21.87 -25.97
CA LEU A 271 -3.74 -21.10 -26.63
C LEU A 271 -4.33 -20.25 -27.76
N ALA A 272 -5.20 -20.85 -28.57
CA ALA A 272 -5.94 -20.15 -29.63
C ALA A 272 -6.90 -19.09 -29.06
N ARG A 273 -7.44 -19.25 -27.85
CA ARG A 273 -8.18 -18.19 -27.15
C ARG A 273 -7.25 -17.08 -26.65
N LEU A 274 -6.12 -17.43 -26.03
CA LEU A 274 -5.18 -16.47 -25.44
C LEU A 274 -4.58 -15.53 -26.50
N ARG A 275 -4.14 -16.06 -27.66
CA ARG A 275 -3.67 -15.24 -28.80
C ARG A 275 -4.73 -14.24 -29.29
N ARG A 276 -6.01 -14.64 -29.30
CA ARG A 276 -7.14 -13.76 -29.69
C ARG A 276 -7.58 -12.77 -28.61
N HIS A 277 -6.99 -12.81 -27.41
CA HIS A 277 -7.36 -11.98 -26.26
C HIS A 277 -6.15 -11.24 -25.63
N THR A 278 -5.04 -11.08 -26.35
CA THR A 278 -3.83 -10.38 -25.89
C THR A 278 -4.07 -8.95 -25.42
N HIS A 279 -5.02 -8.22 -26.03
CA HIS A 279 -5.48 -6.90 -25.58
C HIS A 279 -6.39 -6.97 -24.32
N TYR A 280 -6.10 -7.87 -23.37
CA TYR A 280 -7.01 -8.24 -22.28
C TYR A 280 -7.40 -7.07 -21.38
N LEU A 281 -6.56 -6.04 -21.21
CA LEU A 281 -6.86 -4.89 -20.34
C LEU A 281 -7.98 -4.00 -20.89
N MET A 282 -8.06 -3.82 -22.22
CA MET A 282 -9.01 -2.90 -22.88
C MET A 282 -9.48 -3.47 -24.24
N PRO A 283 -10.21 -4.60 -24.26
CA PRO A 283 -10.64 -5.25 -25.51
C PRO A 283 -11.72 -4.47 -26.28
N SER A 284 -12.35 -3.48 -25.65
CA SER A 284 -13.33 -2.60 -26.30
C SER A 284 -13.46 -1.27 -25.58
N LEU A 285 -13.98 -0.26 -26.28
CA LEU A 285 -14.22 1.08 -25.73
C LEU A 285 -15.14 1.04 -24.49
N ALA A 286 -16.14 0.16 -24.46
CA ALA A 286 -17.04 -0.01 -23.32
C ALA A 286 -16.33 -0.58 -22.07
N VAL A 287 -15.40 -1.52 -22.26
CA VAL A 287 -14.60 -2.09 -21.16
C VAL A 287 -13.57 -1.08 -20.66
N GLY A 288 -12.94 -0.31 -21.55
CA GLY A 288 -12.09 0.83 -21.18
C GLY A 288 -12.85 1.94 -20.44
N ALA A 289 -14.07 2.29 -20.88
CA ALA A 289 -14.93 3.24 -20.19
C ALA A 289 -15.29 2.79 -18.76
N ARG A 290 -15.52 1.48 -18.54
CA ARG A 290 -15.72 0.91 -17.19
C ARG A 290 -14.49 1.08 -16.29
N ALA A 291 -13.26 0.97 -16.83
CA ALA A 291 -12.03 1.27 -16.10
C ALA A 291 -11.96 2.75 -15.67
N ILE A 292 -12.25 3.66 -16.60
CA ILE A 292 -12.27 5.11 -16.37
C ILE A 292 -13.32 5.47 -15.31
N MET A 293 -14.53 4.91 -15.40
CA MET A 293 -15.59 5.14 -14.41
C MET A 293 -15.22 4.59 -13.01
N SER A 294 -14.53 3.45 -12.94
CA SER A 294 -14.01 2.92 -11.66
C SER A 294 -12.97 3.87 -11.04
N LEU A 295 -12.05 4.42 -11.86
CA LEU A 295 -11.05 5.38 -11.42
C LEU A 295 -11.69 6.70 -10.96
N LEU A 296 -12.63 7.25 -11.74
CA LEU A 296 -13.36 8.46 -11.40
C LEU A 296 -14.18 8.29 -10.12
N TYR A 297 -14.86 7.16 -9.93
CA TYR A 297 -15.58 6.85 -8.70
C TYR A 297 -14.66 6.83 -7.48
N GLY A 298 -13.51 6.15 -7.58
CA GLY A 298 -12.47 6.15 -6.54
C GLY A 298 -11.94 7.55 -6.22
N ALA A 299 -11.63 8.34 -7.26
CA ALA A 299 -11.16 9.72 -7.11
C ALA A 299 -12.21 10.62 -6.45
N VAL A 300 -13.49 10.54 -6.85
CA VAL A 300 -14.59 11.31 -6.23
C VAL A 300 -14.75 10.96 -4.75
N VAL A 301 -14.72 9.67 -4.39
CA VAL A 301 -14.77 9.23 -2.99
C VAL A 301 -13.61 9.82 -2.18
N ASN A 302 -12.40 9.80 -2.73
CA ASN A 302 -11.22 10.33 -2.06
C ASN A 302 -11.25 11.87 -1.93
N LEU A 303 -11.70 12.57 -2.96
CA LEU A 303 -11.88 14.02 -2.94
C LEU A 303 -12.99 14.46 -1.97
N VAL A 304 -14.06 13.68 -1.80
CA VAL A 304 -15.07 13.90 -0.76
C VAL A 304 -14.47 13.74 0.65
N LEU A 305 -13.73 12.66 0.90
CA LEU A 305 -13.07 12.43 2.19
C LEU A 305 -12.06 13.52 2.56
N ILE A 306 -11.28 13.98 1.57
CA ILE A 306 -10.31 15.07 1.72
C ILE A 306 -11.03 16.41 1.90
N GLY A 307 -12.09 16.67 1.11
CA GLY A 307 -12.92 17.86 1.22
C GLY A 307 -13.56 18.01 2.60
N ILE A 308 -14.10 16.93 3.17
CA ILE A 308 -14.68 16.93 4.53
C ILE A 308 -13.61 17.30 5.58
N LEU A 309 -12.39 16.76 5.47
CA LEU A 309 -11.29 17.09 6.37
C LEU A 309 -10.84 18.56 6.23
N ILE A 310 -10.67 19.06 5.00
CA ILE A 310 -10.30 20.46 4.74
C ILE A 310 -11.42 21.39 5.24
N ARG A 311 -12.69 21.05 5.01
CA ARG A 311 -13.85 21.82 5.44
C ARG A 311 -13.91 21.96 6.96
N ALA A 312 -13.60 20.89 7.70
CA ALA A 312 -13.52 20.92 9.17
C ALA A 312 -12.35 21.77 9.69
N VAL A 313 -11.17 21.69 9.07
CA VAL A 313 -10.01 22.53 9.46
C VAL A 313 -10.26 24.01 9.14
N ALA A 314 -10.81 24.31 7.96
CA ALA A 314 -11.25 25.66 7.58
C ALA A 314 -12.31 26.23 8.55
N TRP A 315 -13.09 25.35 9.21
CA TRP A 315 -14.11 25.74 10.17
C TRP A 315 -13.56 26.27 11.48
N VAL A 316 -12.66 25.49 12.09
CA VAL A 316 -11.99 25.87 13.33
C VAL A 316 -11.13 27.11 13.09
N LEU A 317 -10.45 27.19 11.94
CA LEU A 317 -9.59 28.31 11.59
C LEU A 317 -10.39 29.58 11.27
N GLY A 318 -11.46 29.49 10.48
CA GLY A 318 -12.32 30.63 10.14
C GLY A 318 -13.05 31.18 11.37
N TRP A 319 -13.49 30.31 12.29
CA TRP A 319 -13.97 30.74 13.60
C TRP A 319 -12.89 31.44 14.41
N ALA A 320 -11.71 30.83 14.59
CA ALA A 320 -10.64 31.41 15.41
C ALA A 320 -10.14 32.77 14.88
N ILE A 321 -10.15 32.98 13.56
CA ILE A 321 -9.82 34.27 12.94
C ILE A 321 -10.89 35.33 13.23
N ALA A 322 -12.17 34.97 13.13
CA ALA A 322 -13.27 35.88 13.45
C ALA A 322 -13.31 36.24 14.95
N GLU A 323 -13.20 35.24 15.82
CA GLU A 323 -13.22 35.37 17.28
C GLU A 323 -12.13 36.32 17.80
N THR A 324 -10.91 36.18 17.27
CA THR A 324 -9.77 37.01 17.70
C THR A 324 -9.64 38.34 16.95
N SER A 325 -10.43 38.57 15.90
CA SER A 325 -10.27 39.70 14.99
C SER A 325 -8.84 39.91 14.47
N VAL A 326 -8.06 38.82 14.37
CA VAL A 326 -6.65 38.82 13.95
C VAL A 326 -6.47 39.25 12.49
N VAL A 327 -7.51 39.10 11.67
CA VAL A 327 -7.60 39.73 10.34
C VAL A 327 -8.71 40.78 10.38
N ARG A 328 -8.38 42.02 10.04
CA ARG A 328 -9.32 43.14 9.90
C ARG A 328 -9.42 43.54 8.43
N GLY A 329 -10.58 44.02 7.99
CA GLY A 329 -10.80 44.51 6.62
C GLY A 329 -10.92 43.43 5.53
N LEU A 330 -11.06 42.15 5.88
CA LEU A 330 -11.18 41.06 4.89
C LEU A 330 -12.45 41.22 4.03
N GLY A 331 -12.27 41.29 2.70
CA GLY A 331 -13.31 41.62 1.73
C GLY A 331 -13.49 43.12 1.47
N GLY A 332 -12.74 43.99 2.17
CA GLY A 332 -12.62 45.42 1.92
C GLY A 332 -11.38 45.77 1.08
N ALA A 333 -11.20 47.07 0.82
CA ALA A 333 -10.11 47.59 -0.02
C ALA A 333 -8.70 47.22 0.50
N ASP A 334 -8.49 47.35 1.81
CA ASP A 334 -7.26 46.93 2.49
C ASP A 334 -7.61 46.04 3.68
N ALA A 335 -7.04 44.83 3.71
CA ALA A 335 -7.02 43.98 4.88
C ALA A 335 -5.67 44.10 5.62
N SER A 336 -5.67 43.81 6.93
CA SER A 336 -4.47 43.84 7.78
C SER A 336 -4.52 42.78 8.88
N THR A 337 -3.35 42.39 9.39
CA THR A 337 -3.22 41.43 10.50
C THR A 337 -2.82 42.12 11.80
N ASP A 338 -3.50 41.82 12.91
CA ASP A 338 -3.09 42.23 14.26
C ASP A 338 -2.74 40.99 15.11
N PHE A 339 -1.45 40.66 15.15
CA PHE A 339 -0.92 39.62 16.03
C PHE A 339 -0.64 40.14 17.46
N GLY A 340 -0.66 41.46 17.68
CA GLY A 340 -0.36 42.06 18.97
C GLY A 340 -1.52 41.94 19.97
N SER A 341 -2.75 42.05 19.49
CA SER A 341 -3.97 41.88 20.31
C SER A 341 -4.38 40.42 20.55
N LEU A 342 -3.54 39.43 20.23
CA LEU A 342 -3.90 38.01 20.30
C LEU A 342 -3.93 37.46 21.75
N PRO A 343 -5.00 36.73 22.14
CA PRO A 343 -5.09 36.13 23.47
C PRO A 343 -4.10 34.97 23.64
N THR A 344 -3.68 34.73 24.89
CA THR A 344 -2.66 33.72 25.26
C THR A 344 -2.99 32.32 24.72
N TRP A 345 -4.27 31.93 24.63
CA TRP A 345 -4.67 30.63 24.10
C TRP A 345 -4.27 30.43 22.63
N TYR A 346 -4.24 31.51 21.84
CA TYR A 346 -3.89 31.47 20.42
C TYR A 346 -2.40 31.17 20.24
N TRP A 347 -1.56 31.83 21.04
CA TRP A 347 -0.11 31.57 21.08
C TRP A 347 0.22 30.18 21.62
N LEU A 348 -0.51 29.68 22.61
CA LEU A 348 -0.39 28.30 23.10
C LEU A 348 -0.79 27.28 22.02
N GLY A 349 -1.84 27.55 21.23
CA GLY A 349 -2.25 26.69 20.11
C GLY A 349 -1.26 26.71 18.94
N ALA A 350 -0.77 27.89 18.57
CA ALA A 350 0.17 28.10 17.46
C ALA A 350 1.58 27.58 17.78
N ALA A 351 2.22 28.15 18.80
CA ALA A 351 3.63 27.92 19.11
C ALA A 351 3.86 26.85 20.18
N GLY A 352 2.90 26.62 21.08
CA GLY A 352 3.05 25.72 22.24
C GLY A 352 3.59 24.31 21.92
N PRO A 353 3.06 23.59 20.92
CA PRO A 353 3.57 22.27 20.55
C PRO A 353 5.04 22.31 20.12
N LEU A 354 5.46 23.33 19.36
CA LEU A 354 6.84 23.51 18.92
C LEU A 354 7.75 23.93 20.08
N ALA A 355 7.28 24.82 20.95
CA ALA A 355 8.00 25.24 22.15
C ALA A 355 8.31 24.05 23.06
N ILE A 356 7.37 23.11 23.23
CA ILE A 356 7.62 21.86 23.99
C ILE A 356 8.68 20.99 23.30
N VAL A 357 8.67 20.87 21.97
CA VAL A 357 9.74 20.15 21.23
C VAL A 357 11.12 20.80 21.46
N VAL A 358 11.20 22.12 21.36
CA VAL A 358 12.44 22.89 21.57
C VAL A 358 12.91 22.80 23.01
N VAL A 359 12.02 22.93 24.01
CA VAL A 359 12.35 22.78 25.43
C VAL A 359 12.83 21.36 25.76
N LEU A 360 12.20 20.32 25.21
CA LEU A 360 12.66 18.94 25.39
C LEU A 360 14.04 18.69 24.75
N PHE A 361 14.29 19.26 23.57
CA PHE A 361 15.59 19.18 22.90
C PHE A 361 16.68 19.93 23.70
N LEU A 362 16.42 21.17 24.09
CA LEU A 362 17.36 21.97 24.90
C LEU A 362 17.60 21.35 26.27
N ALA A 363 16.58 20.78 26.91
CA ALA A 363 16.75 20.05 28.17
C ALA A 363 17.58 18.77 27.98
N GLU A 364 17.43 18.05 26.86
CA GLU A 364 18.28 16.89 26.57
C GLU A 364 19.73 17.31 26.34
N VAL A 365 19.99 18.31 25.49
CA VAL A 365 21.34 18.85 25.20
C VAL A 365 22.01 19.44 26.45
N LEU A 366 21.27 20.22 27.25
CA LEU A 366 21.79 20.83 28.48
C LEU A 366 22.11 19.78 29.55
N VAL A 367 21.31 18.72 29.67
CA VAL A 367 21.61 17.62 30.58
C VAL A 367 22.82 16.84 30.07
N ASP A 368 22.85 16.44 28.79
CA ASP A 368 23.92 15.65 28.17
C ASP A 368 25.30 16.31 28.30
N ARG A 369 25.34 17.66 28.22
CA ARG A 369 26.53 18.49 28.46
C ARG A 369 27.18 18.29 29.84
N PHE A 370 26.41 17.88 30.86
CA PHE A 370 26.90 17.71 32.23
C PHE A 370 26.79 16.27 32.78
N ARG A 371 25.88 15.45 32.24
CA ARG A 371 25.67 14.04 32.64
C ARG A 371 24.82 13.28 31.62
N VAL A 372 24.99 11.96 31.56
CA VAL A 372 24.14 11.08 30.74
C VAL A 372 22.64 11.32 31.04
N PRO A 373 21.80 11.70 30.06
CA PRO A 373 20.42 12.10 30.33
C PRO A 373 19.55 10.96 30.88
N PRO A 374 18.59 11.25 31.78
CA PRO A 374 17.77 10.22 32.40
C PRO A 374 16.94 9.47 31.35
N THR A 375 16.65 8.20 31.63
CA THR A 375 15.99 7.29 30.69
C THR A 375 14.61 7.76 30.25
N TRP A 376 13.87 8.46 31.13
CA TRP A 376 12.58 9.05 30.79
C TRP A 376 12.70 10.18 29.76
N LEU A 377 13.75 11.01 29.81
CA LEU A 377 13.94 12.11 28.85
C LEU A 377 14.30 11.56 27.47
N ARG A 378 15.25 10.61 27.40
CA ARG A 378 15.64 9.97 26.13
C ARG A 378 14.59 9.03 25.53
N ARG A 379 13.70 8.43 26.32
CA ARG A 379 12.62 7.57 25.83
C ARG A 379 11.31 8.33 25.65
N GLU A 380 10.71 8.79 26.74
CA GLU A 380 9.40 9.43 26.75
C GLU A 380 9.47 10.89 26.28
N GLY A 381 10.51 11.64 26.64
CA GLY A 381 10.77 12.99 26.12
C GLY A 381 10.96 12.98 24.59
N ARG A 382 11.87 12.16 24.05
CA ARG A 382 11.98 11.97 22.58
C ARG A 382 10.72 11.36 21.94
N ALA A 383 9.89 10.62 22.68
CA ALA A 383 8.62 10.10 22.18
C ALA A 383 7.52 11.18 22.12
N LEU A 384 7.53 12.14 23.05
CA LEU A 384 6.67 13.33 23.09
C LEU A 384 7.13 14.37 22.07
N ALA A 385 8.44 14.58 21.91
CA ALA A 385 8.99 15.49 20.91
C ALA A 385 8.64 15.06 19.47
N ARG A 386 8.88 13.78 19.10
CA ARG A 386 8.48 13.22 17.79
C ARG A 386 6.96 13.26 17.55
N LEU A 387 6.18 13.29 18.63
CA LEU A 387 4.72 13.31 18.63
C LEU A 387 4.18 14.73 18.43
N LEU A 388 4.80 15.74 19.06
CA LEU A 388 4.46 17.16 18.90
C LEU A 388 5.13 17.83 17.71
N LEU A 389 6.17 17.25 17.08
CA LEU A 389 6.91 17.87 15.98
C LEU A 389 6.01 18.24 14.78
N LEU A 390 5.15 17.32 14.31
CA LEU A 390 4.27 17.62 13.18
C LEU A 390 3.19 18.67 13.55
N PRO A 391 2.47 18.57 14.68
CA PRO A 391 1.65 19.66 15.19
C PRO A 391 2.41 21.00 15.34
N GLY A 392 3.64 20.99 15.84
CA GLY A 392 4.47 22.18 16.03
C GLY A 392 4.94 22.85 14.74
N ILE A 393 4.97 22.11 13.62
CA ILE A 393 5.20 22.68 12.29
C ILE A 393 3.88 23.16 11.66
N VAL A 394 2.79 22.40 11.83
CA VAL A 394 1.50 22.67 11.18
C VAL A 394 0.72 23.80 11.88
N SER A 395 0.69 23.86 13.21
CA SER A 395 -0.06 24.86 13.96
C SER A 395 0.37 26.31 13.67
N PRO A 396 1.67 26.68 13.61
CA PRO A 396 2.08 28.02 13.20
C PRO A 396 1.70 28.33 11.74
N LEU A 397 1.84 27.37 10.83
CA LEU A 397 1.50 27.54 9.41
C LEU A 397 -0.01 27.77 9.21
N LEU A 398 -0.86 27.13 10.00
CA LEU A 398 -2.30 27.35 9.98
C LEU A 398 -2.71 28.64 10.71
N LEU A 399 -2.29 28.83 11.98
CA LEU A 399 -2.79 29.93 12.81
C LEU A 399 -2.10 31.27 12.52
N LEU A 400 -0.85 31.30 12.06
CA LEU A 400 -0.15 32.55 11.73
C LEU A 400 -0.01 32.72 10.20
N GLY A 401 0.30 31.63 9.49
CA GLY A 401 0.49 31.65 8.03
C GLY A 401 -0.80 31.94 7.25
N VAL A 402 -1.95 31.35 7.61
CA VAL A 402 -3.19 31.58 6.86
C VAL A 402 -3.71 33.02 6.99
N PRO A 403 -3.76 33.67 8.17
CA PRO A 403 -4.07 35.10 8.27
C PRO A 403 -3.22 35.99 7.35
N LEU A 404 -1.89 35.76 7.31
CA LEU A 404 -0.98 36.49 6.43
C LEU A 404 -1.30 36.27 4.94
N VAL A 405 -1.52 35.01 4.54
CA VAL A 405 -1.85 34.67 3.14
C VAL A 405 -3.23 35.18 2.73
N LEU A 406 -4.20 35.23 3.65
CA LEU A 406 -5.53 35.80 3.40
C LEU A 406 -5.46 37.32 3.20
N VAL A 407 -4.70 38.05 4.03
CA VAL A 407 -4.48 39.49 3.86
C VAL A 407 -3.73 39.78 2.55
N TRP A 408 -2.66 39.03 2.26
CA TRP A 408 -1.92 39.15 1.01
C TRP A 408 -2.80 38.86 -0.21
N ALA A 409 -3.65 37.83 -0.16
CA ALA A 409 -4.58 37.51 -1.25
C ALA A 409 -5.70 38.55 -1.41
N ASN A 410 -6.17 39.16 -0.31
CA ASN A 410 -7.14 40.25 -0.35
C ASN A 410 -6.56 41.47 -1.08
N ASN A 411 -5.35 41.90 -0.67
CA ASN A 411 -4.71 43.12 -1.15
C ASN A 411 -4.01 42.92 -2.51
N LEU A 412 -4.04 41.70 -3.07
CA LEU A 412 -3.74 41.39 -4.47
C LEU A 412 -4.99 41.45 -5.38
N GLY A 413 -6.19 41.60 -4.83
CA GLY A 413 -7.40 41.83 -5.62
C GLY A 413 -7.29 43.13 -6.43
N PRO A 414 -7.94 43.21 -7.61
CA PRO A 414 -7.94 44.45 -8.39
C PRO A 414 -8.65 45.56 -7.61
N GLY A 415 -7.88 46.53 -7.11
CA GLY A 415 -8.41 47.72 -6.46
C GLY A 415 -9.35 48.51 -7.39
N PRO A 416 -10.22 49.37 -6.83
CA PRO A 416 -11.15 50.17 -7.62
C PRO A 416 -10.37 51.08 -8.58
N ALA A 417 -10.48 50.75 -9.88
CA ALA A 417 -9.77 51.33 -11.02
C ALA A 417 -8.25 51.09 -11.09
N GLY A 418 -7.80 50.45 -12.18
CA GLY A 418 -6.56 50.90 -12.83
C GLY A 418 -5.32 50.01 -12.84
N GLY A 419 -5.45 48.68 -12.65
CA GLY A 419 -4.53 47.69 -13.21
C GLY A 419 -3.15 47.49 -12.56
N HIS A 420 -2.79 46.22 -12.36
CA HIS A 420 -1.45 45.66 -12.62
C HIS A 420 -1.58 44.13 -12.74
N SER A 421 -1.47 43.59 -13.97
CA SER A 421 -1.64 42.17 -14.26
C SER A 421 -0.39 41.35 -13.90
N GLY A 422 -0.20 41.11 -12.59
CA GLY A 422 0.86 40.27 -12.07
C GLY A 422 0.72 38.79 -12.47
N LEU A 423 1.82 38.02 -12.33
CA LEU A 423 1.93 36.61 -12.75
C LEU A 423 0.79 35.70 -12.20
N LEU A 424 0.26 36.02 -11.02
CA LEU A 424 -0.84 35.30 -10.38
C LEU A 424 -2.22 35.64 -10.96
N GLY A 425 -2.43 36.86 -11.48
CA GLY A 425 -3.67 37.24 -12.17
C GLY A 425 -3.91 36.38 -13.42
N GLY A 426 -2.85 36.18 -14.23
CA GLY A 426 -2.91 35.25 -15.36
C GLY A 426 -3.14 33.79 -14.97
N LEU A 427 -2.79 33.38 -13.74
CA LEU A 427 -3.10 32.05 -13.21
C LEU A 427 -4.54 31.96 -12.70
N THR A 428 -5.07 32.97 -12.03
CA THR A 428 -6.49 33.01 -11.63
C THR A 428 -7.39 33.07 -12.86
N ASP A 429 -7.07 33.90 -13.85
CA ASP A 429 -7.86 34.03 -15.08
C ASP A 429 -7.74 32.77 -15.95
N GLY A 430 -6.60 32.07 -15.93
CA GLY A 430 -6.45 30.76 -16.57
C GLY A 430 -7.29 29.66 -15.89
N VAL A 431 -7.33 29.62 -14.55
CA VAL A 431 -8.15 28.67 -13.79
C VAL A 431 -9.65 28.99 -13.91
N VAL A 432 -10.03 30.28 -13.91
CA VAL A 432 -11.42 30.71 -14.11
C VAL A 432 -11.86 30.49 -15.56
N GLY A 433 -10.98 30.74 -16.54
CA GLY A 433 -11.25 30.46 -17.96
C GLY A 433 -11.47 28.98 -18.23
N THR A 434 -10.63 28.10 -17.66
CA THR A 434 -10.81 26.64 -17.76
C THR A 434 -12.04 26.16 -17.00
N ALA A 435 -12.40 26.77 -15.87
CA ALA A 435 -13.66 26.52 -15.17
C ALA A 435 -14.89 26.89 -16.01
N SER A 436 -14.92 28.09 -16.61
CA SER A 436 -16.04 28.53 -17.47
C SER A 436 -16.17 27.71 -18.75
N GLY A 437 -15.05 27.23 -19.31
CA GLY A 437 -15.05 26.31 -20.46
C GLY A 437 -15.64 24.93 -20.17
N VAL A 438 -15.76 24.53 -18.90
CA VAL A 438 -16.37 23.26 -18.46
C VAL A 438 -17.80 23.46 -17.92
N ALA A 439 -18.11 24.61 -17.33
CA ALA A 439 -19.43 24.91 -16.77
C ALA A 439 -20.44 25.51 -17.78
N GLY A 440 -19.95 26.05 -18.91
CA GLY A 440 -20.75 26.75 -19.90
C GLY A 440 -21.04 28.22 -19.56
N PRO A 441 -21.55 29.04 -20.50
CA PRO A 441 -21.48 30.50 -20.41
C PRO A 441 -22.41 31.19 -19.38
N GLN A 442 -23.25 30.45 -18.64
CA GLN A 442 -24.23 31.02 -17.71
C GLN A 442 -24.30 30.23 -16.40
N ALA A 443 -23.46 30.60 -15.43
CA ALA A 443 -23.60 30.15 -14.05
C ALA A 443 -24.80 30.87 -13.40
N THR A 444 -25.93 30.18 -13.25
CA THR A 444 -27.09 30.71 -12.52
C THR A 444 -26.77 30.93 -11.03
N ASN A 445 -27.48 31.84 -10.38
CA ASN A 445 -27.23 32.23 -8.98
C ASN A 445 -27.19 31.03 -8.01
N ALA A 446 -27.99 29.99 -8.25
CA ALA A 446 -27.96 28.75 -7.47
C ALA A 446 -26.63 27.99 -7.64
N ASN A 447 -26.13 27.84 -8.87
CA ASN A 447 -24.85 27.18 -9.14
C ASN A 447 -23.66 27.98 -8.58
N ALA A 448 -23.72 29.32 -8.63
CA ALA A 448 -22.70 30.19 -8.03
C ALA A 448 -22.72 30.13 -6.48
N ALA A 449 -23.92 30.05 -5.87
CA ALA A 449 -24.09 29.86 -4.43
C ALA A 449 -23.61 28.47 -3.96
N VAL A 450 -23.76 27.44 -4.80
CA VAL A 450 -23.24 26.08 -4.54
C VAL A 450 -21.72 26.02 -4.72
N ASP A 451 -21.14 26.57 -5.79
CA ASP A 451 -19.67 26.54 -5.95
C ASP A 451 -18.93 27.39 -4.91
N SER A 452 -19.44 28.57 -4.55
CA SER A 452 -18.84 29.35 -3.47
C SER A 452 -18.75 28.52 -2.17
N GLN A 453 -19.82 27.81 -1.81
CA GLN A 453 -19.90 27.02 -0.58
C GLN A 453 -19.14 25.69 -0.64
N PHE A 454 -19.14 24.98 -1.77
CA PHE A 454 -18.58 23.62 -1.89
C PHE A 454 -17.28 23.52 -2.71
N GLY A 455 -16.87 24.58 -3.41
CA GLY A 455 -15.64 24.64 -4.20
C GLY A 455 -15.56 23.63 -5.35
N PHE A 456 -16.69 23.06 -5.78
CA PHE A 456 -16.75 21.96 -6.75
C PHE A 456 -16.08 22.32 -8.09
N VAL A 457 -16.29 23.53 -8.60
CA VAL A 457 -15.70 24.00 -9.85
C VAL A 457 -14.19 24.23 -9.68
N THR A 458 -13.76 24.73 -8.51
CA THR A 458 -12.32 24.87 -8.20
C THR A 458 -11.63 23.50 -8.16
N LEU A 459 -12.22 22.53 -7.45
CA LEU A 459 -11.74 21.13 -7.38
C LEU A 459 -11.76 20.44 -8.75
N ALA A 460 -12.81 20.65 -9.55
CA ALA A 460 -12.93 20.09 -10.90
C ALA A 460 -11.92 20.71 -11.88
N ALA A 461 -11.72 22.03 -11.84
CA ALA A 461 -10.73 22.72 -12.66
C ALA A 461 -9.29 22.30 -12.31
N LEU A 462 -8.98 22.17 -11.01
CA LEU A 462 -7.71 21.60 -10.55
C LEU A 462 -7.52 20.15 -11.02
N GLY A 463 -8.58 19.33 -10.96
CA GLY A 463 -8.58 17.96 -11.48
C GLY A 463 -8.37 17.89 -12.99
N ALA A 464 -9.02 18.77 -13.77
CA ALA A 464 -8.89 18.85 -15.22
C ALA A 464 -7.49 19.38 -15.65
N ALA A 465 -6.99 20.42 -14.99
CA ALA A 465 -5.64 20.94 -15.20
C ALA A 465 -4.58 19.88 -14.84
N PHE A 466 -4.79 19.13 -13.75
CA PHE A 466 -3.95 17.97 -13.42
C PHE A 466 -4.02 16.89 -14.51
N ILE A 467 -5.21 16.49 -14.99
CA ILE A 467 -5.35 15.48 -16.06
C ILE A 467 -4.64 15.94 -17.34
N ALA A 468 -4.74 17.22 -17.70
CA ALA A 468 -4.01 17.80 -18.82
C ALA A 468 -2.49 17.73 -18.61
N LEU A 469 -2.00 18.06 -17.41
CA LEU A 469 -0.58 18.01 -17.06
C LEU A 469 -0.03 16.58 -17.03
N ALA A 470 -0.80 15.61 -16.52
CA ALA A 470 -0.46 14.19 -16.54
C ALA A 470 -0.45 13.62 -17.96
N ARG A 471 -1.42 13.97 -18.80
CA ARG A 471 -1.48 13.61 -20.23
C ARG A 471 -0.32 14.24 -21.01
N SER A 472 0.10 15.46 -20.64
CA SER A 472 1.30 16.12 -21.18
C SER A 472 2.58 15.39 -20.75
N ALA A 473 2.71 15.05 -19.47
CA ALA A 473 3.83 14.25 -18.95
C ALA A 473 3.93 12.88 -19.64
N TRP A 474 2.81 12.18 -19.80
CA TRP A 474 2.74 10.86 -20.44
C TRP A 474 3.18 10.91 -21.93
N LYS A 475 2.66 11.86 -22.71
CA LYS A 475 3.15 12.12 -24.08
C LYS A 475 4.63 12.58 -24.09
N GLY A 476 5.06 13.28 -23.04
CA GLY A 476 6.45 13.66 -22.81
C GLY A 476 7.40 12.49 -22.50
N ILE A 477 6.86 11.33 -22.12
CA ILE A 477 7.59 10.07 -21.92
C ILE A 477 7.56 9.24 -23.20
N GLN A 478 6.39 9.12 -23.87
CA GLN A 478 6.25 8.43 -25.15
C GLN A 478 7.06 9.06 -26.32
N THR A 479 7.59 10.27 -26.13
CA THR A 479 8.50 10.93 -27.09
C THR A 479 9.99 10.67 -26.79
N ILE A 480 10.32 9.80 -25.83
CA ILE A 480 11.70 9.43 -25.47
C ILE A 480 12.20 8.20 -26.26
N SER A 481 11.31 7.30 -26.68
CA SER A 481 11.63 6.17 -27.58
C SER A 481 12.03 6.60 -29.00
N ALA A 482 11.81 7.87 -29.37
CA ALA A 482 12.17 8.42 -30.68
C ALA A 482 13.59 9.02 -30.72
N GLY A 483 14.58 8.16 -30.99
CA GLY A 483 15.90 8.53 -31.52
C GLY A 483 16.96 8.94 -30.49
N VAL A 484 18.10 8.25 -30.50
CA VAL A 484 19.29 8.54 -29.68
C VAL A 484 20.00 9.81 -30.20
N GLY A 485 20.48 10.68 -29.29
CA GLY A 485 21.26 11.87 -29.67
C GLY A 485 21.83 12.62 -28.46
N PRO A 486 23.12 13.02 -28.45
CA PRO A 486 23.87 13.31 -27.21
C PRO A 486 23.74 14.73 -26.63
N SER A 487 22.75 15.55 -27.03
CA SER A 487 22.75 16.98 -26.68
C SER A 487 22.36 17.29 -25.22
N LEU A 488 23.09 18.24 -24.62
CA LEU A 488 22.90 18.69 -23.23
C LEU A 488 21.46 19.17 -22.95
N ARG A 489 20.84 19.88 -23.91
CA ARG A 489 19.44 20.32 -23.82
C ARG A 489 18.46 19.15 -23.67
N ARG A 490 18.71 18.02 -24.35
CA ARG A 490 17.88 16.80 -24.23
C ARG A 490 18.12 16.11 -22.89
N ARG A 491 19.37 16.05 -22.39
CA ARG A 491 19.67 15.57 -21.02
C ARG A 491 18.94 16.38 -19.95
N ILE A 492 18.97 17.72 -20.03
CA ILE A 492 18.26 18.60 -19.10
C ILE A 492 16.72 18.42 -19.22
N LEU A 493 16.16 18.31 -20.43
CA LEU A 493 14.74 18.05 -20.61
C LEU A 493 14.31 16.69 -20.02
N THR A 494 15.09 15.63 -20.25
CA THR A 494 14.83 14.31 -19.69
C THR A 494 14.94 14.32 -18.17
N TRP A 495 15.94 15.01 -17.60
CA TRP A 495 16.06 15.19 -16.15
C TRP A 495 14.84 15.94 -15.59
N LEU A 496 14.44 17.08 -16.16
CA LEU A 496 13.24 17.81 -15.74
C LEU A 496 11.96 16.96 -15.84
N ARG A 497 11.79 16.20 -16.94
CA ARG A 497 10.63 15.32 -17.14
C ARG A 497 10.59 14.12 -16.19
N THR A 498 11.74 13.60 -15.75
CA THR A 498 11.83 12.43 -14.85
C THR A 498 11.93 12.80 -13.37
N HIS A 499 12.48 13.97 -13.03
CA HIS A 499 12.77 14.37 -11.65
C HIS A 499 11.97 15.59 -11.16
N LEU A 500 11.41 16.45 -12.03
CA LEU A 500 10.62 17.63 -11.60
C LEU A 500 9.12 17.49 -11.91
N VAL A 501 8.76 17.08 -13.12
CA VAL A 501 7.35 16.91 -13.53
C VAL A 501 6.56 15.96 -12.63
N PRO A 502 7.11 14.83 -12.12
CA PRO A 502 6.41 13.97 -11.15
C PRO A 502 6.05 14.66 -9.83
N TRP A 503 6.88 15.60 -9.35
CA TRP A 503 6.56 16.43 -8.18
C TRP A 503 5.55 17.53 -8.52
N LEU A 504 5.60 18.11 -9.72
CA LEU A 504 4.70 19.20 -10.13
C LEU A 504 3.22 18.79 -10.02
N GLY A 505 2.87 17.55 -10.37
CA GLY A 505 1.51 17.03 -10.18
C GLY A 505 1.06 17.01 -8.71
N SER A 506 1.90 16.49 -7.81
CA SER A 506 1.62 16.48 -6.37
C SER A 506 1.67 17.89 -5.75
N ALA A 507 2.51 18.79 -6.25
CA ALA A 507 2.61 20.17 -5.80
C ALA A 507 1.36 20.97 -6.19
N LEU A 508 0.87 20.84 -7.44
CA LEU A 508 -0.39 21.45 -7.88
C LEU A 508 -1.59 20.94 -7.08
N LEU A 509 -1.60 19.66 -6.71
CA LEU A 509 -2.61 19.08 -5.83
C LEU A 509 -2.56 19.68 -4.41
N VAL A 510 -1.37 19.89 -3.84
CA VAL A 510 -1.19 20.56 -2.53
C VAL A 510 -1.59 22.04 -2.60
N VAL A 511 -1.21 22.77 -3.66
CA VAL A 511 -1.63 24.16 -3.89
C VAL A 511 -3.15 24.23 -4.05
N GLY A 512 -3.76 23.30 -4.78
CA GLY A 512 -5.22 23.22 -4.93
C GLY A 512 -5.95 22.99 -3.61
N VAL A 513 -5.45 22.06 -2.78
CA VAL A 513 -5.93 21.84 -1.40
C VAL A 513 -5.79 23.11 -0.55
N LEU A 514 -4.68 23.84 -0.68
CA LEU A 514 -4.46 25.10 0.03
C LEU A 514 -5.42 26.21 -0.44
N VAL A 515 -5.68 26.34 -1.74
CA VAL A 515 -6.65 27.31 -2.28
C VAL A 515 -8.07 27.04 -1.78
N VAL A 516 -8.49 25.77 -1.73
CA VAL A 516 -9.79 25.38 -1.15
C VAL A 516 -9.85 25.66 0.36
N LEU A 517 -8.78 25.34 1.11
CA LEU A 517 -8.65 25.68 2.52
C LEU A 517 -8.78 27.19 2.76
N LEU A 518 -8.06 28.02 1.98
CA LEU A 518 -8.10 29.48 2.06
C LEU A 518 -9.50 30.03 1.74
N ARG A 519 -10.12 29.61 0.62
CA ARG A 519 -11.47 30.04 0.20
C ARG A 519 -12.52 29.74 1.27
N TRP A 520 -12.51 28.54 1.84
CA TRP A 520 -13.44 28.18 2.92
C TRP A 520 -13.14 28.87 4.24
N THR A 521 -11.86 29.09 4.57
CA THR A 521 -11.46 29.84 5.78
C THR A 521 -11.92 31.30 5.68
N ALA A 522 -11.72 31.94 4.53
CA ALA A 522 -12.18 33.30 4.26
C ALA A 522 -13.71 33.43 4.41
N GLY A 523 -14.48 32.53 3.80
CA GLY A 523 -15.94 32.52 3.91
C GLY A 523 -16.43 32.30 5.35
N TYR A 524 -15.83 31.37 6.09
CA TYR A 524 -16.14 31.14 7.50
C TYR A 524 -15.63 32.27 8.44
N ALA A 525 -14.60 33.03 8.06
CA ALA A 525 -14.12 34.19 8.83
C ALA A 525 -14.99 35.44 8.58
N ALA A 526 -15.32 35.74 7.33
CA ALA A 526 -16.09 36.93 6.96
C ALA A 526 -17.59 36.84 7.28
N SER A 527 -18.19 35.65 7.32
CA SER A 527 -19.65 35.49 7.49
C SER A 527 -20.05 34.64 8.69
N GLU A 528 -20.84 35.22 9.59
CA GLU A 528 -21.51 34.47 10.67
C GLU A 528 -22.61 33.52 10.13
N GLU A 529 -23.27 33.89 9.05
CA GLU A 529 -24.25 33.03 8.37
C GLU A 529 -23.58 31.74 7.87
N TRP A 530 -22.34 31.83 7.38
CA TRP A 530 -21.54 30.64 7.10
C TRP A 530 -21.24 29.85 8.38
N ARG A 531 -20.75 30.52 9.45
CA ARG A 531 -20.41 29.90 10.73
C ARG A 531 -21.55 29.11 11.36
N SER A 532 -22.80 29.53 11.14
CA SER A 532 -24.01 28.99 11.75
C SER A 532 -24.79 27.97 10.90
N ARG A 533 -24.35 27.64 9.67
CA ARG A 533 -25.00 26.64 8.78
C ARG A 533 -24.71 25.18 9.17
N TRP A 534 -25.12 24.78 10.38
CA TRP A 534 -24.82 23.46 10.96
C TRP A 534 -25.29 22.25 10.12
N TRP A 535 -26.25 22.43 9.21
CA TRP A 535 -26.67 21.38 8.28
C TRP A 535 -25.51 20.85 7.41
N VAL A 536 -24.50 21.68 7.10
CA VAL A 536 -23.32 21.23 6.34
C VAL A 536 -22.47 20.24 7.16
N ALA A 537 -22.45 20.35 8.49
CA ALA A 537 -21.80 19.36 9.36
C ALA A 537 -22.58 18.03 9.37
N GLY A 538 -23.92 18.10 9.41
CA GLY A 538 -24.80 16.94 9.23
C GLY A 538 -24.60 16.24 7.88
N LEU A 539 -24.47 17.01 6.79
CA LEU A 539 -24.15 16.49 5.46
C LEU A 539 -22.76 15.82 5.44
N CYS A 540 -21.74 16.44 6.03
CA CYS A 540 -20.40 15.84 6.13
C CYS A 540 -20.43 14.50 6.90
N ALA A 541 -21.16 14.44 8.02
CA ALA A 541 -21.35 13.20 8.77
C ALA A 541 -22.10 12.13 7.97
N ALA A 542 -23.17 12.49 7.28
CA ALA A 542 -23.92 11.59 6.40
C ALA A 542 -23.06 11.06 5.24
N MET A 543 -22.22 11.91 4.64
CA MET A 543 -21.25 11.51 3.61
C MET A 543 -20.19 10.55 4.18
N LEU A 544 -19.62 10.81 5.37
CA LEU A 544 -18.69 9.87 6.01
C LEU A 544 -19.32 8.49 6.26
N VAL A 545 -20.58 8.45 6.72
CA VAL A 545 -21.32 7.20 6.94
C VAL A 545 -21.63 6.50 5.61
N ALA A 546 -22.12 7.22 4.61
CA ALA A 546 -22.38 6.67 3.28
C ALA A 546 -21.11 6.10 2.63
N THR A 547 -20.00 6.86 2.66
CA THR A 547 -18.69 6.38 2.22
C THR A 547 -18.28 5.13 2.99
N ARG A 548 -18.48 5.06 4.31
CA ARG A 548 -18.12 3.87 5.10
C ARG A 548 -18.98 2.63 4.78
N ILE A 549 -20.22 2.81 4.31
CA ILE A 549 -21.14 1.72 3.96
C ILE A 549 -20.91 1.24 2.52
N PHE A 550 -20.84 2.16 1.56
CA PHE A 550 -20.79 1.84 0.14
C PHE A 550 -19.36 1.67 -0.42
N THR A 551 -18.33 2.10 0.32
CA THR A 551 -16.93 2.03 -0.13
C THR A 551 -16.04 1.22 0.80
N ASP A 552 -15.03 0.60 0.20
CA ASP A 552 -13.91 -0.08 0.83
C ASP A 552 -12.70 0.34 0.00
N ALA A 553 -11.59 0.72 0.65
CA ALA A 553 -10.39 1.18 -0.02
C ALA A 553 -9.96 0.21 -1.14
N THR A 554 -9.94 -1.10 -0.87
CA THR A 554 -9.57 -2.12 -1.86
C THR A 554 -10.56 -2.15 -3.02
N ARG A 555 -11.87 -2.07 -2.75
CA ARG A 555 -12.94 -2.21 -3.75
C ARG A 555 -13.18 -1.00 -4.64
N THR A 556 -12.80 0.22 -4.23
CA THR A 556 -12.92 1.41 -5.09
C THR A 556 -11.72 1.62 -6.02
N SER A 557 -10.63 0.87 -5.80
CA SER A 557 -9.39 0.96 -6.61
C SER A 557 -9.55 0.31 -7.99
N LEU A 558 -8.50 0.36 -8.82
CA LEU A 558 -8.47 -0.39 -10.09
C LEU A 558 -8.30 -1.91 -9.89
N HIS A 559 -7.96 -2.38 -8.68
CA HIS A 559 -7.68 -3.79 -8.41
C HIS A 559 -8.82 -4.75 -8.85
N PRO A 560 -10.11 -4.54 -8.52
CA PRO A 560 -11.17 -5.50 -8.86
C PRO A 560 -11.40 -5.62 -10.37
N TYR A 561 -11.21 -4.52 -11.12
CA TYR A 561 -11.25 -4.49 -12.58
C TYR A 561 -10.05 -5.23 -13.18
N TYR A 562 -8.83 -4.90 -12.73
CA TYR A 562 -7.61 -5.54 -13.20
C TYR A 562 -7.64 -7.06 -12.99
N ARG A 563 -8.13 -7.49 -11.83
CA ARG A 563 -8.35 -8.90 -11.49
C ARG A 563 -9.43 -9.57 -12.35
N GLU A 564 -10.53 -8.87 -12.67
CA GLU A 564 -11.55 -9.32 -13.61
C GLU A 564 -10.94 -9.55 -15.01
N ARG A 565 -10.13 -8.60 -15.50
CA ARG A 565 -9.46 -8.70 -16.81
C ARG A 565 -8.41 -9.81 -16.88
N LEU A 566 -7.61 -10.01 -15.82
CA LEU A 566 -6.68 -11.14 -15.73
C LEU A 566 -7.41 -12.48 -15.69
N SER A 567 -8.47 -12.60 -14.89
CA SER A 567 -9.24 -13.85 -14.77
C SER A 567 -9.86 -14.29 -16.10
N VAL A 568 -10.43 -13.35 -16.87
CA VAL A 568 -11.09 -13.64 -18.16
C VAL A 568 -10.09 -14.03 -19.27
N ALA A 569 -8.83 -13.59 -19.18
CA ALA A 569 -7.82 -13.90 -20.20
C ALA A 569 -7.00 -15.16 -19.88
N TYR A 570 -6.63 -15.38 -18.62
CA TYR A 570 -5.69 -16.43 -18.22
C TYR A 570 -6.34 -17.64 -17.52
N LEU A 571 -7.49 -17.49 -16.84
CA LEU A 571 -8.11 -18.58 -16.08
C LEU A 571 -9.27 -19.22 -16.87
N VAL A 572 -8.91 -19.94 -17.92
CA VAL A 572 -9.81 -20.50 -18.95
C VAL A 572 -9.83 -22.03 -18.88
N GLY A 573 -11.02 -22.64 -19.05
CA GLY A 573 -11.19 -24.10 -19.16
C GLY A 573 -11.57 -24.54 -20.59
N ARG A 574 -11.55 -25.84 -20.89
CA ARG A 574 -11.85 -26.38 -22.23
C ARG A 574 -13.35 -26.66 -22.45
N GLY A 575 -14.17 -25.62 -22.56
CA GLY A 575 -15.58 -25.74 -22.99
C GLY A 575 -15.75 -26.14 -24.47
N HIS A 576 -16.97 -26.50 -24.90
CA HIS A 576 -17.29 -26.71 -26.32
C HIS A 576 -17.55 -25.38 -27.05
N SER A 577 -17.94 -24.32 -26.33
CA SER A 577 -18.02 -22.95 -26.84
C SER A 577 -17.18 -21.97 -26.01
N GLU A 578 -16.86 -20.81 -26.60
CA GLU A 578 -16.09 -19.75 -25.91
C GLU A 578 -16.77 -19.23 -24.63
N ARG A 579 -18.11 -19.31 -24.58
CA ARG A 579 -18.90 -18.91 -23.41
C ARG A 579 -18.89 -19.95 -22.29
N GLU A 580 -18.72 -21.23 -22.61
CA GLU A 580 -18.51 -22.29 -21.61
C GLU A 580 -17.08 -22.27 -21.07
N ALA A 581 -16.10 -21.96 -21.92
CA ALA A 581 -14.70 -21.78 -21.55
C ALA A 581 -14.46 -20.57 -20.61
N GLU A 582 -15.40 -19.61 -20.56
CA GLU A 582 -15.35 -18.44 -19.68
C GLU A 582 -16.13 -18.67 -18.38
N ARG A 583 -15.42 -18.92 -17.28
CA ARG A 583 -16.03 -19.18 -15.98
C ARG A 583 -16.57 -17.89 -15.35
N ALA A 584 -17.76 -17.94 -14.76
CA ALA A 584 -18.40 -16.79 -14.14
C ALA A 584 -17.57 -16.20 -12.97
N TYR A 585 -16.94 -15.04 -13.21
CA TYR A 585 -16.08 -14.30 -12.27
C TYR A 585 -16.63 -14.09 -10.83
N PRO A 586 -17.95 -14.01 -10.57
CA PRO A 586 -18.48 -13.98 -9.20
C PRO A 586 -18.18 -15.23 -8.36
N THR A 587 -17.77 -16.34 -8.96
CA THR A 587 -17.42 -17.60 -8.29
C THR A 587 -16.02 -17.50 -7.68
N PRO A 588 -15.87 -17.60 -6.33
CA PRO A 588 -14.54 -17.61 -5.73
C PRO A 588 -13.73 -18.83 -6.18
N LEU A 589 -12.43 -18.63 -6.41
CA LEU A 589 -11.46 -19.70 -6.66
C LEU A 589 -10.45 -19.70 -5.50
N PRO A 590 -10.71 -20.43 -4.39
CA PRO A 590 -9.80 -20.45 -3.24
C PRO A 590 -8.39 -20.87 -3.64
N TYR A 591 -7.39 -20.11 -3.21
CA TYR A 591 -5.99 -20.39 -3.46
C TYR A 591 -5.62 -21.77 -2.88
N SER A 592 -6.09 -22.05 -1.66
CA SER A 592 -5.98 -23.32 -0.95
C SER A 592 -6.47 -24.56 -1.73
N ARG A 593 -7.34 -24.40 -2.75
CA ARG A 593 -7.80 -25.49 -3.63
C ARG A 593 -7.13 -25.48 -5.00
N TYR A 594 -7.02 -24.31 -5.62
CA TYR A 594 -6.65 -24.17 -7.03
C TYR A 594 -5.14 -24.01 -7.27
N ALA A 595 -4.34 -23.80 -6.22
CA ALA A 595 -2.88 -23.80 -6.29
C ALA A 595 -2.25 -25.18 -6.00
N VAL A 596 -3.00 -26.11 -5.40
CA VAL A 596 -2.56 -27.48 -5.10
C VAL A 596 -2.45 -28.30 -6.38
N SER A 597 -1.37 -29.10 -6.51
CA SER A 597 -1.21 -30.05 -7.62
C SER A 597 -2.32 -31.11 -7.65
N PRO A 598 -3.07 -31.26 -8.76
CA PRO A 598 -4.19 -32.21 -8.84
C PRO A 598 -3.80 -33.56 -9.48
N ASP A 599 -2.61 -33.65 -10.07
CA ASP A 599 -2.17 -34.69 -11.02
C ASP A 599 -0.77 -35.25 -10.71
N GLY A 600 -0.16 -34.83 -9.59
CA GLY A 600 1.19 -35.23 -9.19
C GLY A 600 2.32 -34.36 -9.74
N GLY A 601 2.04 -33.42 -10.65
CA GLY A 601 2.99 -32.40 -11.09
C GLY A 601 3.23 -31.30 -10.04
N PRO A 602 3.68 -30.10 -10.44
CA PRO A 602 4.00 -29.04 -9.49
C PRO A 602 2.75 -28.37 -8.90
N GLN A 603 2.91 -27.76 -7.72
CA GLN A 603 1.98 -26.81 -7.12
C GLN A 603 2.35 -25.35 -7.49
N LEU A 604 1.43 -24.41 -7.27
CA LEU A 604 1.64 -22.99 -7.56
C LEU A 604 1.94 -22.17 -6.30
N VAL A 605 3.04 -21.43 -6.31
CA VAL A 605 3.33 -20.38 -5.34
C VAL A 605 3.34 -19.03 -6.06
N ILE A 606 2.67 -18.04 -5.50
CA ILE A 606 2.63 -16.67 -6.04
C ILE A 606 3.24 -15.72 -5.01
N VAL A 607 4.19 -14.88 -5.42
CA VAL A 607 4.89 -13.95 -4.52
C VAL A 607 4.46 -12.49 -4.73
N GLY A 608 4.39 -11.75 -3.63
CA GLY A 608 4.06 -10.33 -3.56
C GLY A 608 4.97 -9.62 -2.55
N SER A 609 4.81 -8.30 -2.42
CA SER A 609 5.61 -7.48 -1.50
C SER A 609 4.72 -6.76 -0.49
N ALA A 610 4.89 -7.04 0.80
CA ALA A 610 4.22 -6.30 1.86
C ALA A 610 5.05 -5.04 2.21
N ASN A 611 4.49 -3.86 1.94
CA ASN A 611 5.18 -2.58 2.13
C ASN A 611 5.19 -2.18 3.61
N ALA A 612 6.36 -1.84 4.13
CA ALA A 612 6.55 -1.29 5.48
C ALA A 612 7.93 -0.62 5.62
N ALA A 613 8.07 0.29 6.58
CA ALA A 613 9.28 1.07 6.82
C ALA A 613 9.70 1.09 8.30
N ASP A 614 9.49 -0.02 9.01
CA ASP A 614 9.84 -0.15 10.42
C ASP A 614 11.32 -0.51 10.58
N ALA A 615 12.12 0.46 11.02
CA ALA A 615 13.56 0.28 11.29
C ALA A 615 13.86 -0.77 12.37
N ASP A 616 12.85 -1.22 13.13
CA ASP A 616 12.92 -2.34 14.06
C ASP A 616 13.13 -3.70 13.35
N PHE A 617 12.77 -3.81 12.05
CA PHE A 617 12.77 -5.06 11.26
C PHE A 617 13.26 -4.92 9.81
N ILE A 618 13.24 -3.71 9.24
CA ILE A 618 13.40 -3.47 7.80
C ILE A 618 14.59 -2.52 7.59
N PRO A 619 15.65 -2.94 6.88
CA PRO A 619 16.78 -2.08 6.55
C PRO A 619 16.37 -0.81 5.79
N PRO A 620 17.14 0.29 5.92
CA PRO A 620 16.92 1.53 5.18
C PRO A 620 16.68 1.30 3.67
N ASP A 621 15.77 2.08 3.10
CA ASP A 621 15.32 2.08 1.71
C ASP A 621 14.79 0.74 1.12
N ARG A 622 14.87 -0.40 1.83
CA ARG A 622 14.26 -1.68 1.40
C ARG A 622 12.74 -1.55 1.23
N GLY A 623 12.05 -0.88 2.16
CA GLY A 623 10.63 -0.48 2.03
C GLY A 623 9.58 -1.59 2.00
N CYS A 624 9.97 -2.87 2.04
CA CYS A 624 9.07 -4.03 2.05
C CYS A 624 9.70 -5.28 2.66
N VAL A 625 8.85 -6.27 2.91
CA VAL A 625 9.17 -7.68 3.22
C VAL A 625 8.48 -8.60 2.21
N PRO A 626 8.98 -9.83 1.96
CA PRO A 626 8.30 -10.78 1.08
C PRO A 626 6.93 -11.16 1.65
N PHE A 627 5.95 -11.31 0.77
CA PHE A 627 4.64 -11.87 1.07
C PHE A 627 4.35 -13.01 0.10
N VAL A 628 3.93 -14.17 0.58
CA VAL A 628 3.81 -15.39 -0.21
C VAL A 628 2.39 -15.94 -0.10
N PHE A 629 1.83 -16.31 -1.24
CA PHE A 629 0.63 -17.13 -1.39
C PHE A 629 1.09 -18.54 -1.77
N ASP A 630 1.07 -19.44 -0.79
CA ASP A 630 1.36 -20.87 -0.92
C ASP A 630 0.04 -21.64 -0.69
N PRO A 631 -0.21 -22.80 -1.33
CA PRO A 631 -1.42 -23.58 -1.10
C PRO A 631 -1.64 -23.94 0.37
N GLU A 632 -0.57 -24.17 1.14
CA GLU A 632 -0.63 -24.52 2.56
C GLU A 632 -0.48 -23.30 3.48
N LEU A 633 0.49 -22.41 3.21
CA LEU A 633 0.90 -21.36 4.17
C LEU A 633 1.02 -19.95 3.58
N THR A 634 0.01 -19.10 3.76
CA THR A 634 0.00 -17.71 3.27
C THR A 634 0.47 -16.73 4.35
N GLY A 635 1.30 -15.75 3.97
CA GLY A 635 1.72 -14.67 4.87
C GLY A 635 3.05 -14.03 4.49
N ILE A 636 3.80 -13.55 5.49
CA ILE A 636 5.17 -13.06 5.34
C ILE A 636 6.11 -14.25 5.47
N ALA A 637 6.76 -14.64 4.36
CA ALA A 637 7.79 -15.67 4.36
C ALA A 637 9.09 -15.12 4.97
N GLY A 638 9.13 -15.14 6.29
CA GLY A 638 10.14 -14.49 7.12
C GLY A 638 11.58 -14.94 6.84
N ASP A 639 12.49 -14.04 7.17
CA ASP A 639 13.94 -14.18 7.13
C ASP A 639 14.52 -14.24 8.56
N VAL A 640 15.82 -14.55 8.74
CA VAL A 640 16.52 -14.47 10.04
C VAL A 640 16.38 -13.10 10.72
N THR A 641 16.18 -12.03 9.94
CA THR A 641 15.94 -10.66 10.44
C THR A 641 14.49 -10.37 10.82
N LEU A 642 13.54 -11.26 10.51
CA LEU A 642 12.11 -11.05 10.71
C LEU A 642 11.53 -11.94 11.82
N PRO A 643 10.48 -11.50 12.53
CA PRO A 643 9.84 -12.31 13.55
C PRO A 643 9.29 -13.65 13.03
N ALA A 644 9.42 -14.69 13.85
CA ALA A 644 8.80 -16.00 13.70
C ALA A 644 7.26 -15.93 13.58
N GLU A 645 6.66 -17.00 13.04
CA GLU A 645 5.20 -17.13 12.85
C GLU A 645 4.58 -16.04 11.94
N GLY A 646 5.32 -15.62 10.90
CA GLY A 646 4.84 -14.72 9.85
C GLY A 646 3.83 -15.35 8.86
N LEU A 647 3.57 -16.65 8.96
CA LEU A 647 2.75 -17.46 8.06
C LEU A 647 1.53 -18.05 8.80
N GLU A 648 0.47 -18.36 8.04
CA GLU A 648 -0.78 -18.91 8.57
C GLU A 648 -1.42 -19.87 7.55
N PRO A 649 -2.14 -20.93 7.97
CA PRO A 649 -2.79 -21.85 7.04
C PRO A 649 -3.67 -21.11 6.03
N THR A 650 -3.44 -21.33 4.73
CA THR A 650 -4.04 -20.51 3.66
C THR A 650 -5.58 -20.53 3.70
N ALA A 651 -6.20 -21.67 4.01
CA ALA A 651 -7.65 -21.75 4.18
C ALA A 651 -8.20 -20.90 5.35
N GLU A 652 -7.45 -20.77 6.46
CA GLU A 652 -7.82 -19.88 7.56
C GLU A 652 -7.58 -18.41 7.20
N TYR A 653 -6.49 -18.14 6.47
CA TYR A 653 -6.13 -16.81 6.01
C TYR A 653 -7.17 -16.26 5.00
N GLU A 654 -7.69 -17.10 4.11
CA GLU A 654 -8.79 -16.79 3.17
C GLU A 654 -10.05 -16.31 3.90
N VAL A 655 -10.52 -17.09 4.88
CA VAL A 655 -11.68 -16.75 5.74
C VAL A 655 -11.45 -15.42 6.48
N ARG A 656 -10.21 -15.13 6.88
CA ARG A 656 -9.86 -13.89 7.59
C ARG A 656 -9.70 -12.68 6.67
N ALA A 657 -9.33 -12.87 5.41
CA ALA A 657 -9.13 -11.78 4.46
C ALA A 657 -10.44 -11.11 4.05
N ASP A 658 -11.43 -11.92 3.68
CA ASP A 658 -12.80 -11.48 3.36
C ASP A 658 -13.80 -12.60 3.72
N TYR A 659 -14.87 -12.25 4.44
CA TYR A 659 -15.90 -13.21 4.87
C TYR A 659 -16.58 -13.96 3.70
N HIS A 660 -16.52 -13.43 2.47
CA HIS A 660 -17.05 -14.09 1.28
C HIS A 660 -15.95 -14.73 0.40
N HIS A 661 -14.74 -14.94 0.96
CA HIS A 661 -13.57 -15.52 0.27
C HIS A 661 -13.19 -14.80 -1.04
N ARG A 662 -13.44 -13.48 -1.15
CA ARG A 662 -13.24 -12.75 -2.41
C ARG A 662 -11.86 -12.16 -2.59
N ASP A 663 -11.12 -11.91 -1.51
CA ASP A 663 -9.90 -11.10 -1.57
C ASP A 663 -8.65 -11.98 -1.79
N VAL A 664 -8.53 -13.10 -1.06
CA VAL A 664 -7.51 -14.14 -1.31
C VAL A 664 -8.15 -15.29 -2.10
N THR A 665 -7.75 -15.39 -3.36
CA THR A 665 -8.19 -16.37 -4.37
C THR A 665 -7.07 -16.55 -5.38
N LEU A 666 -7.11 -17.54 -6.27
CA LEU A 666 -6.16 -17.67 -7.37
C LEU A 666 -6.03 -16.37 -8.21
N PRO A 667 -7.10 -15.81 -8.81
CA PRO A 667 -7.00 -14.52 -9.50
C PRO A 667 -6.62 -13.36 -8.57
N GLY A 668 -7.00 -13.42 -7.27
CA GLY A 668 -6.61 -12.43 -6.27
C GLY A 668 -5.10 -12.36 -6.06
N ALA A 669 -4.46 -13.49 -5.73
CA ALA A 669 -3.02 -13.60 -5.54
C ALA A 669 -2.25 -13.13 -6.78
N VAL A 670 -2.68 -13.57 -7.97
CA VAL A 670 -2.08 -13.17 -9.26
C VAL A 670 -2.22 -11.66 -9.51
N ALA A 671 -3.39 -11.07 -9.27
CA ALA A 671 -3.61 -9.63 -9.44
C ALA A 671 -2.91 -8.76 -8.37
N ILE A 672 -2.61 -9.31 -7.18
CA ILE A 672 -1.78 -8.67 -6.16
C ILE A 672 -0.30 -8.77 -6.56
N SER A 673 0.15 -9.94 -7.02
CA SER A 673 1.50 -10.19 -7.51
C SER A 673 1.84 -9.37 -8.76
N GLY A 674 0.84 -9.02 -9.59
CA GLY A 674 0.98 -8.10 -10.72
C GLY A 674 0.68 -6.64 -10.42
N ALA A 675 0.59 -6.22 -9.15
CA ALA A 675 0.17 -4.87 -8.77
C ALA A 675 1.30 -3.82 -8.85
N ALA A 676 1.98 -3.71 -10.00
CA ALA A 676 3.13 -2.83 -10.19
C ALA A 676 2.81 -1.34 -10.01
N PHE A 677 1.59 -0.92 -10.36
CA PHE A 677 1.10 0.45 -10.15
C PHE A 677 0.50 0.60 -8.75
N ALA A 678 1.26 1.18 -7.82
CA ALA A 678 0.85 1.47 -6.46
C ALA A 678 1.53 2.73 -5.88
N PRO A 679 0.97 3.37 -4.83
CA PRO A 679 1.63 4.49 -4.14
C PRO A 679 2.87 4.08 -3.33
N LEU A 680 3.04 2.77 -3.08
CA LEU A 680 4.14 2.15 -2.36
C LEU A 680 4.65 0.93 -3.15
N THR A 681 5.95 0.88 -3.40
CA THR A 681 6.57 -0.04 -4.37
C THR A 681 7.87 -0.67 -3.85
N GLY A 682 7.92 -1.01 -2.56
CA GLY A 682 9.04 -1.72 -1.92
C GLY A 682 10.40 -1.08 -2.15
N ARG A 683 11.36 -1.84 -2.70
CA ARG A 683 12.70 -1.36 -3.06
C ARG A 683 12.65 -0.21 -4.09
N ASN A 684 11.63 -0.20 -4.96
CA ASN A 684 11.40 0.82 -5.97
C ASN A 684 10.62 2.05 -5.46
N ASN A 685 10.48 2.23 -4.14
CA ASN A 685 9.78 3.39 -3.56
C ASN A 685 10.38 4.76 -3.98
N ALA A 686 11.64 4.81 -4.44
CA ALA A 686 12.26 6.06 -4.89
C ALA A 686 11.55 6.69 -6.10
N SER A 687 11.09 5.89 -7.07
CA SER A 687 10.41 6.38 -8.28
C SER A 687 8.96 6.81 -8.02
N THR A 688 8.28 6.20 -7.05
CA THR A 688 6.88 6.51 -6.71
C THR A 688 6.72 7.60 -5.64
N ARG A 689 7.75 7.85 -4.80
CA ARG A 689 7.79 8.95 -3.80
C ARG A 689 7.18 10.28 -4.32
N PRO A 690 7.52 10.80 -5.52
CA PRO A 690 6.97 12.06 -6.02
C PRO A 690 5.47 12.03 -6.33
N MET A 691 4.96 10.90 -6.84
CA MET A 691 3.58 10.74 -7.32
C MET A 691 2.67 10.01 -6.33
N ARG A 692 3.19 9.58 -5.17
CA ARG A 692 2.47 8.81 -4.15
C ARG A 692 1.17 9.46 -3.68
N LEU A 693 1.22 10.75 -3.33
CA LEU A 693 0.03 11.52 -2.93
C LEU A 693 -1.02 11.51 -4.04
N LEU A 694 -0.58 11.76 -5.27
CA LEU A 694 -1.41 11.79 -6.46
C LEU A 694 -2.07 10.43 -6.77
N PHE A 695 -1.31 9.33 -6.78
CA PHE A 695 -1.84 7.97 -7.00
C PHE A 695 -2.85 7.58 -5.92
N ALA A 696 -2.62 7.97 -4.66
CA ALA A 696 -3.58 7.76 -3.59
C ALA A 696 -4.87 8.59 -3.78
N VAL A 697 -4.78 9.88 -4.14
CA VAL A 697 -5.97 10.72 -4.35
C VAL A 697 -6.78 10.29 -5.57
N VAL A 698 -6.15 10.09 -6.73
CA VAL A 698 -6.82 9.63 -7.97
C VAL A 698 -7.24 8.16 -7.88
N ASN A 699 -6.86 7.43 -6.82
CA ASN A 699 -7.08 6.00 -6.62
C ASN A 699 -6.48 5.10 -7.73
N ALA A 700 -5.43 5.62 -8.40
CA ALA A 700 -4.69 4.95 -9.46
C ALA A 700 -3.72 3.91 -8.86
N ARG A 701 -4.28 2.80 -8.38
CA ARG A 701 -3.56 1.78 -7.61
C ARG A 701 -4.15 0.37 -7.78
N LEU A 702 -3.27 -0.63 -7.71
CA LEU A 702 -3.59 -2.06 -7.83
C LEU A 702 -3.30 -2.86 -6.53
N GLY A 703 -2.52 -2.30 -5.60
CA GLY A 703 -2.20 -2.94 -4.32
C GLY A 703 -3.35 -2.90 -3.30
N VAL A 704 -3.35 -3.83 -2.35
CA VAL A 704 -4.49 -4.12 -1.47
C VAL A 704 -4.09 -4.23 0.01
N TRP A 705 -5.07 -4.13 0.93
CA TRP A 705 -4.85 -4.20 2.38
C TRP A 705 -5.31 -5.53 3.01
N LEU A 706 -4.43 -6.53 3.00
CA LEU A 706 -4.68 -7.86 3.59
C LEU A 706 -4.46 -7.87 5.12
N PRO A 707 -5.04 -8.83 5.88
CA PRO A 707 -4.76 -8.98 7.32
C PRO A 707 -3.29 -9.30 7.63
N ASN A 708 -2.77 -8.81 8.74
CA ASN A 708 -1.40 -9.11 9.16
C ASN A 708 -1.32 -10.49 9.89
N PRO A 709 -0.54 -11.48 9.41
CA PRO A 709 -0.35 -12.78 10.06
C PRO A 709 0.11 -12.69 11.52
N TYR A 710 1.02 -11.76 11.85
CA TYR A 710 1.55 -11.61 13.20
C TYR A 710 0.48 -11.26 14.24
N TRP A 711 -0.64 -10.68 13.83
CA TRP A 711 -1.75 -10.40 14.75
C TRP A 711 -2.56 -11.66 15.12
N GLY A 712 -2.51 -12.73 14.31
CA GLY A 712 -3.07 -14.05 14.59
C GLY A 712 -4.56 -14.10 14.97
N THR A 713 -5.30 -13.01 14.76
CA THR A 713 -6.66 -12.85 15.28
C THR A 713 -7.53 -12.01 14.37
N THR A 714 -8.67 -12.57 13.96
CA THR A 714 -9.77 -11.83 13.33
C THR A 714 -10.16 -10.61 14.16
N SER A 715 -10.58 -9.53 13.51
CA SER A 715 -11.13 -8.37 14.24
C SER A 715 -12.43 -8.76 14.98
N PRO A 716 -12.87 -7.95 15.97
CA PRO A 716 -14.19 -8.12 16.58
C PRO A 716 -15.32 -8.09 15.55
N ALA A 717 -15.18 -7.28 14.49
CA ALA A 717 -16.15 -7.17 13.39
C ALA A 717 -16.20 -8.45 12.55
N ALA A 718 -15.05 -8.99 12.12
CA ALA A 718 -14.99 -10.26 11.39
C ALA A 718 -15.43 -11.47 12.26
N ALA A 719 -15.13 -11.45 13.56
CA ALA A 719 -15.59 -12.47 14.51
C ALA A 719 -17.12 -12.42 14.72
N LEU A 720 -17.71 -11.22 14.78
CA LEU A 720 -19.16 -11.04 14.81
C LEU A 720 -19.80 -11.47 13.48
N ALA A 721 -19.20 -11.09 12.35
CA ALA A 721 -19.69 -11.44 11.01
C ALA A 721 -19.85 -12.95 10.85
N ARG A 722 -18.80 -13.72 11.20
CA ARG A 722 -18.85 -15.19 11.19
C ARG A 722 -19.90 -15.74 12.15
N ARG A 723 -19.89 -15.35 13.45
CA ARG A 723 -20.88 -15.83 14.43
C ARG A 723 -22.33 -15.61 14.01
N CYS A 724 -22.63 -14.49 13.35
CA CYS A 724 -23.96 -14.21 12.81
C CYS A 724 -24.24 -14.95 11.50
N GLY A 725 -23.22 -15.16 10.67
CA GLY A 725 -23.26 -15.99 9.46
C GLY A 725 -23.56 -17.46 9.77
N ASP A 726 -22.72 -18.09 10.60
CA ASP A 726 -22.86 -19.48 11.05
C ASP A 726 -24.27 -19.73 11.64
N LEU A 727 -24.78 -18.78 12.43
CA LEU A 727 -26.13 -18.84 13.01
C LEU A 727 -27.23 -18.74 11.95
N ALA A 728 -27.05 -17.90 10.92
CA ALA A 728 -27.98 -17.77 9.83
C ALA A 728 -27.97 -19.02 8.93
N GLU A 729 -26.81 -19.61 8.66
CA GLU A 729 -26.66 -20.80 7.83
C GLU A 729 -27.21 -22.06 8.51
N ARG A 730 -26.87 -22.30 9.80
CA ARG A 730 -27.49 -23.36 10.61
C ARG A 730 -29.02 -23.27 10.59
N ARG A 731 -29.57 -22.07 10.77
CA ARG A 731 -31.02 -21.84 10.72
C ARG A 731 -31.64 -21.99 9.32
N ARG A 732 -30.89 -21.79 8.24
CA ARG A 732 -31.35 -22.15 6.88
C ARG A 732 -31.38 -23.66 6.70
N GLY A 733 -30.37 -24.39 7.21
CA GLY A 733 -30.34 -25.86 7.22
C GLY A 733 -31.46 -26.48 8.06
N GLU A 734 -31.83 -25.85 9.19
CA GLU A 734 -33.01 -26.20 9.99
C GLU A 734 -34.36 -25.75 9.36
N SER A 735 -34.38 -25.27 8.11
CA SER A 735 -35.56 -24.68 7.43
C SER A 735 -36.23 -23.50 8.17
N ARG A 736 -35.55 -22.90 9.16
CA ARG A 736 -36.04 -21.80 10.01
C ARG A 736 -35.72 -20.43 9.41
N THR A 737 -36.39 -20.08 8.32
CA THR A 737 -36.19 -18.86 7.52
C THR A 737 -36.83 -17.57 8.09
N GLY A 738 -37.12 -17.53 9.39
CA GLY A 738 -37.82 -16.42 10.06
C GLY A 738 -37.02 -15.12 10.26
N MET A 739 -37.65 -14.13 10.91
CA MET A 739 -37.10 -12.78 11.13
C MET A 739 -35.70 -12.78 11.73
N LEU A 740 -35.43 -13.63 12.74
CA LEU A 740 -34.11 -13.73 13.37
C LEU A 740 -33.01 -14.21 12.40
N THR A 741 -33.35 -15.00 11.39
CA THR A 741 -32.41 -15.49 10.36
C THR A 741 -32.11 -14.39 9.33
N ARG A 742 -33.09 -13.53 9.03
CA ARG A 742 -32.87 -12.28 8.27
C ARG A 742 -32.01 -11.29 9.04
N LEU A 743 -32.31 -11.06 10.32
CA LEU A 743 -31.50 -10.21 11.21
C LEU A 743 -30.06 -10.71 11.33
N ALA A 744 -29.84 -12.00 11.60
CA ALA A 744 -28.50 -12.58 11.66
C ALA A 744 -27.74 -12.41 10.33
N SER A 745 -28.39 -12.63 9.19
CA SER A 745 -27.80 -12.40 7.86
C SER A 745 -27.42 -10.92 7.65
N ALA A 746 -28.28 -9.98 8.06
CA ALA A 746 -28.04 -8.54 7.93
C ALA A 746 -26.93 -8.05 8.87
N THR A 747 -26.89 -8.52 10.12
CA THR A 747 -25.81 -8.23 11.07
C THR A 747 -24.48 -8.79 10.59
N ALA A 748 -24.47 -10.00 10.00
CA ALA A 748 -23.25 -10.58 9.41
C ALA A 748 -22.70 -9.71 8.28
N TYR A 749 -23.58 -9.22 7.39
CA TYR A 749 -23.22 -8.33 6.28
C TYR A 749 -22.74 -6.94 6.76
N ALA A 750 -23.43 -6.33 7.72
CA ALA A 750 -23.02 -5.05 8.30
C ALA A 750 -21.66 -5.16 9.03
N ALA A 751 -21.44 -6.27 9.76
CA ALA A 751 -20.18 -6.54 10.44
C ALA A 751 -19.03 -6.84 9.46
N SER A 752 -19.29 -7.49 8.31
CA SER A 752 -18.26 -7.71 7.29
C SER A 752 -17.85 -6.41 6.59
N ILE A 753 -18.79 -5.49 6.35
CA ILE A 753 -18.48 -4.11 5.92
C ILE A 753 -17.61 -3.41 6.97
N ALA A 754 -17.94 -3.54 8.26
CA ALA A 754 -17.22 -2.88 9.36
C ALA A 754 -15.75 -3.33 9.53
N ASP A 755 -15.36 -4.52 9.04
CA ASP A 755 -13.97 -4.99 9.06
C ASP A 755 -13.09 -4.43 7.92
N LYS A 756 -13.71 -4.01 6.81
CA LYS A 756 -13.01 -3.62 5.58
C LYS A 756 -12.15 -2.36 5.73
N PRO A 757 -11.02 -2.26 4.99
CA PRO A 757 -10.12 -1.11 5.08
C PRO A 757 -10.81 0.17 4.59
N GLY A 758 -10.71 1.24 5.37
CA GLY A 758 -11.42 2.50 5.13
C GLY A 758 -10.49 3.65 4.77
N ALA A 759 -11.01 4.88 4.84
CA ALA A 759 -10.29 6.11 4.50
C ALA A 759 -8.91 6.25 5.19
N HIS A 760 -8.77 5.77 6.43
CA HIS A 760 -7.50 5.83 7.16
C HIS A 760 -6.35 5.09 6.45
N GLN A 761 -6.64 3.95 5.81
CA GLN A 761 -5.64 3.20 5.05
C GLN A 761 -5.12 4.00 3.84
N LEU A 762 -6.01 4.68 3.10
CA LEU A 762 -5.65 5.53 1.96
C LEU A 762 -4.74 6.70 2.37
N PHE A 763 -5.00 7.35 3.51
CA PHE A 763 -4.08 8.36 4.06
C PHE A 763 -2.70 7.78 4.40
N ARG A 764 -2.62 6.53 4.86
CA ARG A 764 -1.33 5.87 5.13
C ARG A 764 -0.57 5.50 3.86
N GLU A 765 -1.26 5.22 2.76
CA GLU A 765 -0.62 5.10 1.43
C GLU A 765 -0.09 6.44 0.95
N ALA A 766 -0.92 7.50 0.97
CA ALA A 766 -0.57 8.84 0.52
C ALA A 766 0.68 9.41 1.20
N PHE A 767 0.83 9.18 2.52
CA PHE A 767 2.02 9.61 3.29
C PHE A 767 3.08 8.51 3.46
N GLY A 768 2.89 7.34 2.84
CA GLY A 768 3.84 6.22 2.87
C GLY A 768 4.13 5.63 4.25
N ARG A 769 3.12 5.61 5.13
CA ARG A 769 3.21 5.16 6.53
C ARG A 769 2.69 3.72 6.72
N ALA A 770 3.02 2.79 5.83
CA ALA A 770 2.70 1.37 6.04
C ALA A 770 3.66 0.75 7.08
N SER A 771 3.20 -0.20 7.89
CA SER A 771 3.96 -0.75 9.03
C SER A 771 3.65 -2.22 9.33
N MET A 772 4.68 -2.97 9.69
CA MET A 772 4.62 -4.35 10.19
C MET A 772 3.80 -4.48 11.49
N TYR A 773 3.63 -3.39 12.23
CA TYR A 773 2.88 -3.34 13.48
C TYR A 773 1.37 -3.11 13.28
N ASP A 774 0.90 -2.87 12.06
CA ASP A 774 -0.52 -2.62 11.77
C ASP A 774 -1.35 -3.90 11.67
N ARG A 775 -2.67 -3.81 11.89
CA ARG A 775 -3.60 -4.95 11.73
C ARG A 775 -3.76 -5.45 10.29
N ARG A 776 -3.38 -4.62 9.30
CA ARG A 776 -3.40 -4.93 7.87
C ARG A 776 -2.08 -4.49 7.24
N LEU A 777 -1.61 -5.23 6.25
CA LEU A 777 -0.40 -4.97 5.46
C LEU A 777 -0.80 -4.46 4.08
N TYR A 778 -0.02 -3.57 3.49
CA TYR A 778 -0.26 -3.10 2.11
C TYR A 778 0.57 -3.93 1.13
N VAL A 779 -0.08 -4.87 0.43
CA VAL A 779 0.57 -5.86 -0.43
C VAL A 779 0.48 -5.45 -1.90
N THR A 780 1.60 -5.51 -2.60
CA THR A 780 1.80 -5.10 -4.01
C THR A 780 2.63 -6.13 -4.78
N ASP A 781 3.04 -5.79 -6.01
CA ASP A 781 3.80 -6.67 -6.92
C ASP A 781 4.99 -7.38 -6.27
N GLY A 782 5.24 -8.63 -6.64
CA GLY A 782 6.38 -9.41 -6.13
C GLY A 782 7.74 -8.82 -6.53
N GLY A 783 7.82 -8.21 -7.71
CA GLY A 783 9.01 -7.53 -8.23
C GLY A 783 9.42 -6.27 -7.47
N HIS A 784 8.62 -5.79 -6.51
CA HIS A 784 9.05 -4.77 -5.55
C HIS A 784 10.02 -5.31 -4.47
N TYR A 785 10.09 -6.63 -4.31
CA TYR A 785 11.07 -7.35 -3.50
C TYR A 785 12.01 -8.19 -4.39
N ASP A 786 11.48 -9.17 -5.13
CA ASP A 786 12.23 -10.07 -6.01
C ASP A 786 11.45 -10.29 -7.31
N ASN A 787 11.99 -9.84 -8.44
CA ASN A 787 11.34 -9.97 -9.75
C ASN A 787 11.48 -11.37 -10.36
N LEU A 788 12.37 -12.22 -9.84
CA LEU A 788 12.62 -13.57 -10.38
C LEU A 788 11.88 -14.66 -9.60
N GLY A 789 11.63 -14.47 -8.31
CA GLY A 789 11.12 -15.51 -7.41
C GLY A 789 12.22 -16.46 -6.91
N LEU A 790 13.47 -16.23 -7.32
CA LEU A 790 14.65 -17.01 -6.96
C LEU A 790 14.91 -17.00 -5.44
N VAL A 791 14.63 -15.89 -4.74
CA VAL A 791 14.82 -15.82 -3.29
C VAL A 791 13.84 -16.74 -2.56
N GLU A 792 12.59 -16.81 -3.02
CA GLU A 792 11.60 -17.75 -2.44
C GLU A 792 11.90 -19.20 -2.85
N ALA A 793 12.43 -19.44 -4.05
CA ALA A 793 12.92 -20.77 -4.44
C ALA A 793 14.05 -21.25 -3.52
N LEU A 794 15.05 -20.40 -3.25
CA LEU A 794 16.17 -20.75 -2.39
C LEU A 794 15.74 -20.94 -0.93
N ARG A 795 14.73 -20.19 -0.44
CA ARG A 795 14.16 -20.40 0.91
C ARG A 795 13.67 -21.84 1.10
N ARG A 796 13.16 -22.48 0.04
CA ARG A 796 12.61 -23.84 0.03
C ARG A 796 13.65 -24.97 -0.05
N ARG A 797 14.94 -24.63 -0.12
CA ARG A 797 16.09 -25.58 -0.19
C ARG A 797 15.99 -26.69 -1.26
N PRO A 798 15.62 -26.37 -2.52
CA PRO A 798 15.56 -27.33 -3.62
C PRO A 798 16.94 -27.87 -3.99
N ALA A 799 16.98 -29.00 -4.71
CA ALA A 799 18.20 -29.46 -5.39
C ALA A 799 18.48 -28.67 -6.67
N ARG A 800 17.44 -28.15 -7.34
CA ARG A 800 17.56 -27.39 -8.58
C ARG A 800 16.52 -26.28 -8.70
N VAL A 801 16.90 -25.15 -9.29
CA VAL A 801 16.01 -24.06 -9.68
C VAL A 801 16.16 -23.77 -11.18
N VAL A 802 15.04 -23.73 -11.91
CA VAL A 802 14.97 -23.26 -13.30
C VAL A 802 14.34 -21.87 -13.29
N VAL A 803 15.11 -20.83 -13.60
CA VAL A 803 14.68 -19.43 -13.60
C VAL A 803 14.43 -18.95 -15.02
N ILE A 804 13.22 -18.47 -15.28
CA ILE A 804 12.77 -17.96 -16.58
C ILE A 804 12.68 -16.43 -16.47
N ASP A 805 13.68 -15.72 -16.99
CA ASP A 805 13.89 -14.29 -16.78
C ASP A 805 13.57 -13.40 -18.01
N ALA A 806 12.34 -12.90 -18.03
CA ALA A 806 11.86 -11.87 -18.95
C ALA A 806 11.87 -10.45 -18.34
N SER A 807 12.68 -10.20 -17.31
CA SER A 807 12.87 -8.86 -16.72
C SER A 807 13.35 -7.85 -17.77
N ASN A 808 12.81 -6.63 -17.69
CA ASN A 808 13.10 -5.53 -18.63
C ASN A 808 14.37 -4.76 -18.23
N ASP A 809 15.43 -5.50 -17.95
CA ASP A 809 16.73 -4.93 -17.60
C ASP A 809 17.35 -4.21 -18.81
N VAL A 810 18.30 -3.31 -18.56
CA VAL A 810 19.17 -2.80 -19.63
C VAL A 810 20.06 -3.94 -20.11
N GLU A 811 20.35 -4.00 -21.41
CA GLU A 811 21.29 -4.97 -21.97
C GLU A 811 22.61 -5.01 -21.20
N ASP A 812 23.17 -6.21 -21.10
CA ASP A 812 24.40 -6.56 -20.38
C ASP A 812 24.43 -6.21 -18.87
N SER A 813 23.34 -5.67 -18.28
CA SER A 813 23.30 -5.19 -16.88
C SER A 813 22.75 -6.17 -15.84
N PHE A 814 21.80 -7.04 -16.23
CA PHE A 814 21.17 -8.08 -15.40
C PHE A 814 20.74 -7.64 -13.99
N ALA A 815 20.23 -6.41 -13.86
CA ALA A 815 19.85 -5.79 -12.60
C ALA A 815 18.88 -6.63 -11.75
N ALA A 816 17.94 -7.37 -12.37
CA ALA A 816 17.04 -8.27 -11.67
C ALA A 816 17.78 -9.45 -11.03
N VAL A 817 18.68 -10.11 -11.79
CA VAL A 817 19.48 -11.24 -11.30
C VAL A 817 20.46 -10.80 -10.21
N GLY A 818 21.15 -9.67 -10.41
CA GLY A 818 22.04 -9.09 -9.40
C GLY A 818 21.31 -8.74 -8.10
N SER A 819 20.09 -8.19 -8.20
CA SER A 819 19.25 -7.88 -7.04
C SER A 819 18.75 -9.13 -6.30
N ALA A 820 18.42 -10.20 -7.04
CA ALA A 820 18.02 -11.47 -6.45
C ALA A 820 19.21 -12.18 -5.75
N ILE A 821 20.39 -12.21 -6.36
CA ILE A 821 21.63 -12.74 -5.76
C ILE A 821 21.99 -11.96 -4.48
N ALA A 822 21.96 -10.62 -4.54
CA ALA A 822 22.20 -9.79 -3.37
C ALA A 822 21.18 -10.04 -2.25
N SER A 823 19.89 -10.20 -2.59
CA SER A 823 18.82 -10.48 -1.63
C SER A 823 18.93 -11.87 -1.01
N ALA A 824 19.28 -12.91 -1.79
CA ALA A 824 19.50 -14.27 -1.29
C ALA A 824 20.66 -14.33 -0.29
N ARG A 825 21.74 -13.55 -0.53
CA ARG A 825 22.87 -13.44 0.40
C ARG A 825 22.57 -12.59 1.63
N MET A 826 21.87 -11.46 1.46
CA MET A 826 21.56 -10.52 2.56
C MET A 826 20.50 -11.05 3.53
N ASP A 827 19.54 -11.83 3.03
CA ASP A 827 18.46 -12.39 3.82
C ASP A 827 18.85 -13.83 4.21
N LEU A 828 18.75 -14.79 3.28
CA LEU A 828 18.91 -16.23 3.57
C LEU A 828 20.35 -16.67 3.92
N GLY A 829 21.34 -15.78 3.80
CA GLY A 829 22.76 -16.13 3.86
C GLY A 829 23.24 -17.02 2.71
N VAL A 830 22.43 -17.24 1.68
CA VAL A 830 22.73 -18.15 0.57
C VAL A 830 23.62 -17.45 -0.45
N ASP A 831 24.82 -17.99 -0.67
CA ASP A 831 25.71 -17.47 -1.70
C ASP A 831 25.40 -18.10 -3.06
N VAL A 832 25.29 -17.26 -4.09
CA VAL A 832 24.91 -17.68 -5.46
C VAL A 832 26.03 -17.32 -6.42
N ASN A 833 26.66 -18.34 -6.98
CA ASN A 833 27.67 -18.21 -8.02
C ASN A 833 27.04 -18.54 -9.39
N LEU A 834 26.91 -17.54 -10.26
CA LEU A 834 26.27 -17.63 -11.58
C LEU A 834 26.95 -16.67 -12.54
N ASP A 835 27.60 -17.19 -13.60
CA ASP A 835 28.42 -16.36 -14.50
C ASP A 835 27.61 -15.76 -15.66
N LEU A 836 27.10 -14.56 -15.41
CA LEU A 836 26.31 -13.77 -16.36
C LEU A 836 27.14 -13.14 -17.49
N ARG A 837 28.48 -13.20 -17.44
CA ARG A 837 29.32 -12.75 -18.58
C ARG A 837 29.00 -13.56 -19.83
N THR A 838 28.65 -14.83 -19.67
CA THR A 838 28.25 -15.72 -20.77
C THR A 838 26.91 -15.36 -21.43
N LEU A 839 26.20 -14.37 -20.89
CA LEU A 839 24.99 -13.76 -21.47
C LEU A 839 25.24 -12.36 -22.07
N GLN A 840 26.49 -11.86 -22.09
CA GLN A 840 26.80 -10.51 -22.59
C GLN A 840 27.14 -10.51 -24.09
N ARG A 841 26.81 -9.40 -24.78
CA ARG A 841 27.08 -9.22 -26.21
C ARG A 841 28.57 -9.11 -26.57
N HIS A 842 29.42 -8.70 -25.64
CA HIS A 842 30.87 -8.46 -25.86
C HIS A 842 31.21 -7.54 -27.05
N GLY A 843 30.26 -6.70 -27.49
CA GLY A 843 30.40 -5.81 -28.66
C GLY A 843 29.79 -6.34 -29.98
N GLY A 844 29.27 -7.57 -30.02
CA GLY A 844 28.51 -8.10 -31.16
C GLY A 844 27.00 -7.79 -31.11
N GLU A 845 26.28 -8.09 -32.19
CA GLU A 845 24.82 -7.86 -32.29
C GLU A 845 23.96 -8.97 -31.66
N ARG A 846 24.52 -10.16 -31.48
CA ARG A 846 23.90 -11.36 -30.89
C ARG A 846 24.74 -11.86 -29.72
N ILE A 847 24.10 -12.55 -28.78
CA ILE A 847 24.77 -13.22 -27.66
C ILE A 847 25.03 -14.70 -28.02
N GLY A 848 26.09 -15.31 -27.50
CA GLY A 848 26.44 -16.70 -27.85
C GLY A 848 25.42 -17.76 -27.40
N ARG A 849 24.69 -17.52 -26.30
CA ARG A 849 23.62 -18.40 -25.79
C ARG A 849 22.62 -17.62 -24.92
N GLY A 850 21.36 -18.07 -24.86
CA GLY A 850 20.31 -17.41 -24.07
C GLY A 850 20.22 -17.83 -22.61
N TRP A 851 21.12 -18.69 -22.14
CA TRP A 851 21.06 -19.28 -20.80
C TRP A 851 22.41 -19.30 -20.08
N ALA A 852 22.37 -19.41 -18.75
CA ALA A 852 23.53 -19.55 -17.88
C ALA A 852 23.27 -20.62 -16.81
N ARG A 853 24.33 -21.30 -16.37
CA ARG A 853 24.30 -22.30 -15.29
C ARG A 853 25.16 -21.83 -14.12
N GLY A 854 24.70 -22.09 -12.90
CA GLY A 854 25.35 -21.68 -11.66
C GLY A 854 24.99 -22.58 -10.48
N ARG A 855 25.44 -22.21 -9.28
CA ARG A 855 25.23 -22.97 -8.05
C ARG A 855 24.96 -22.04 -6.86
N ALA A 856 23.94 -22.37 -6.08
CA ALA A 856 23.71 -21.78 -4.76
C ALA A 856 24.36 -22.66 -3.68
N THR A 857 24.91 -22.05 -2.63
CA THR A 857 25.51 -22.74 -1.47
C THR A 857 24.83 -22.25 -0.19
N TYR A 858 24.35 -23.17 0.64
CA TYR A 858 23.62 -22.84 1.88
C TYR A 858 24.57 -22.74 3.09
N PRO A 859 24.29 -21.87 4.09
CA PRO A 859 25.13 -21.73 5.29
C PRO A 859 25.35 -23.01 6.11
N GLU A 860 24.36 -23.92 6.11
CA GLU A 860 24.42 -25.23 6.79
C GLU A 860 25.11 -26.32 5.94
N GLY A 861 25.61 -25.97 4.76
CA GLY A 861 26.06 -26.92 3.75
C GLY A 861 24.94 -27.43 2.83
N GLY A 862 25.35 -28.13 1.78
CA GLY A 862 24.49 -28.48 0.65
C GLY A 862 24.40 -27.35 -0.40
N THR A 863 23.95 -27.70 -1.60
CA THR A 863 23.96 -26.80 -2.77
C THR A 863 22.75 -27.01 -3.67
N ALA A 864 22.30 -25.97 -4.36
CA ALA A 864 21.29 -26.04 -5.41
C ALA A 864 21.88 -25.72 -6.79
N ASP A 865 21.52 -26.49 -7.81
CA ASP A 865 21.84 -26.28 -9.22
C ASP A 865 20.93 -25.17 -9.79
N ILE A 866 21.48 -24.09 -10.35
CA ILE A 866 20.68 -22.99 -10.92
C ILE A 866 20.84 -23.00 -12.43
N LEU A 867 19.70 -23.07 -13.14
CA LEU A 867 19.61 -22.93 -14.58
C LEU A 867 18.81 -21.65 -14.88
N LEU A 868 19.43 -20.65 -15.49
CA LEU A 868 18.79 -19.38 -15.86
C LEU A 868 18.59 -19.33 -17.37
N VAL A 869 17.37 -19.10 -17.84
CA VAL A 869 17.07 -18.69 -19.23
C VAL A 869 16.71 -17.21 -19.21
N LYS A 870 17.40 -16.39 -20.02
CA LYS A 870 17.13 -14.95 -20.14
C LYS A 870 16.45 -14.64 -21.46
N ALA A 871 15.46 -13.77 -21.46
CA ALA A 871 14.98 -13.13 -22.68
C ALA A 871 16.07 -12.20 -23.26
N VAL A 872 16.77 -12.69 -24.29
CA VAL A 872 17.80 -12.02 -25.11
C VAL A 872 17.80 -12.61 -26.53
N LEU A 873 18.37 -11.92 -27.52
CA LEU A 873 18.62 -12.50 -28.85
C LEU A 873 19.97 -13.21 -28.83
N ALA A 874 19.95 -14.54 -28.99
CA ALA A 874 21.14 -15.36 -28.84
C ALA A 874 21.16 -16.58 -29.78
N GLY A 875 22.34 -16.91 -30.30
CA GLY A 875 22.51 -17.90 -31.36
C GLY A 875 21.83 -17.50 -32.68
N ASP A 876 21.65 -18.48 -33.56
CA ASP A 876 20.80 -18.38 -34.74
C ASP A 876 19.34 -18.63 -34.33
N LEU A 877 18.45 -17.66 -34.52
CA LEU A 877 17.02 -17.84 -34.25
C LEU A 877 16.26 -18.26 -35.52
N CYS A 878 15.03 -18.74 -35.34
CA CYS A 878 14.13 -19.01 -36.45
C CYS A 878 13.72 -17.71 -37.20
N TRP A 879 13.44 -17.83 -38.50
CA TRP A 879 13.28 -16.68 -39.40
C TRP A 879 12.14 -15.73 -39.04
N ASP A 880 11.12 -16.20 -38.33
CA ASP A 880 10.06 -15.38 -37.75
C ASP A 880 10.59 -14.48 -36.62
N LEU A 881 11.42 -15.01 -35.73
CA LEU A 881 12.09 -14.22 -34.68
C LEU A 881 13.13 -13.24 -35.25
N GLU A 882 13.93 -13.67 -36.24
CA GLU A 882 14.92 -12.79 -36.88
C GLU A 882 14.25 -11.65 -37.64
N THR A 883 13.19 -11.93 -38.41
CA THR A 883 12.42 -10.89 -39.12
C THR A 883 11.74 -9.94 -38.13
N TYR A 884 11.09 -10.48 -37.09
CA TYR A 884 10.43 -9.67 -36.07
C TYR A 884 11.43 -8.76 -35.33
N ALA A 885 12.63 -9.24 -35.01
CA ALA A 885 13.69 -8.47 -34.37
C ALA A 885 14.28 -7.37 -35.26
N LEU A 886 14.28 -7.55 -36.59
CA LEU A 886 14.67 -6.51 -37.54
C LEU A 886 13.59 -5.41 -37.67
N GLU A 887 12.31 -5.78 -37.59
CA GLU A 887 11.18 -4.84 -37.61
C GLU A 887 10.96 -4.11 -36.27
N HIS A 888 11.34 -4.72 -35.15
CA HIS A 888 11.12 -4.20 -33.78
C HIS A 888 12.45 -4.05 -33.01
N PRO A 889 13.20 -2.94 -33.19
CA PRO A 889 14.54 -2.77 -32.60
C PRO A 889 14.59 -2.71 -31.06
N ASP A 890 13.44 -2.63 -30.38
CA ASP A 890 13.35 -2.74 -28.92
C ASP A 890 12.95 -4.15 -28.42
N PHE A 891 12.75 -5.14 -29.30
CA PHE A 891 12.64 -6.55 -28.94
C PHE A 891 14.00 -7.12 -28.48
N PRO A 892 14.09 -7.92 -27.39
CA PRO A 892 13.04 -8.44 -26.52
C PRO A 892 12.89 -7.61 -25.21
N ARG A 893 12.99 -6.29 -25.29
CA ARG A 893 12.93 -5.32 -24.18
C ARG A 893 11.78 -4.30 -24.32
N HIS A 894 10.64 -4.74 -24.89
CA HIS A 894 9.42 -3.93 -24.92
C HIS A 894 9.06 -3.51 -23.50
N THR A 895 8.80 -2.21 -23.30
CA THR A 895 8.57 -1.63 -21.97
C THR A 895 7.46 -2.33 -21.18
N THR A 896 7.65 -2.53 -19.87
CA THR A 896 6.59 -3.03 -18.97
C THR A 896 5.39 -2.10 -18.86
N GLY A 897 5.51 -0.84 -19.31
CA GLY A 897 4.38 0.07 -19.47
C GLY A 897 3.45 -0.28 -20.63
N ASP A 898 3.89 -1.12 -21.57
CA ASP A 898 3.03 -1.66 -22.62
C ASP A 898 2.44 -3.00 -22.18
N GLN A 899 1.16 -3.18 -22.48
CA GLN A 899 0.33 -4.34 -22.16
C GLN A 899 -0.70 -4.61 -23.28
N LEU A 900 -0.49 -4.06 -24.48
CA LEU A 900 -1.42 -4.13 -25.62
C LEU A 900 -0.79 -4.84 -26.82
N TYR A 901 -0.19 -6.01 -26.57
CA TYR A 901 0.44 -6.84 -27.61
C TYR A 901 -0.56 -7.29 -28.67
N GLY A 902 -0.15 -7.25 -29.94
CA GLY A 902 -0.78 -7.98 -31.04
C GLY A 902 -0.44 -9.48 -31.01
N GLU A 903 -0.88 -10.19 -32.05
CA GLU A 903 -0.63 -11.64 -32.18
C GLU A 903 0.86 -11.94 -32.38
N PHE A 904 1.55 -11.22 -33.28
CA PHE A 904 2.97 -11.41 -33.56
C PHE A 904 3.85 -11.07 -32.35
N ASP A 905 3.56 -10.01 -31.60
CA ASP A 905 4.32 -9.66 -30.39
C ASP A 905 4.24 -10.78 -29.36
N PHE A 906 3.04 -11.28 -29.09
CA PHE A 906 2.84 -12.38 -28.15
C PHE A 906 3.56 -13.65 -28.62
N GLU A 907 3.48 -13.96 -29.92
CA GLU A 907 4.11 -15.15 -30.48
C GLU A 907 5.64 -15.06 -30.53
N ALA A 908 6.23 -13.90 -30.82
CA ALA A 908 7.67 -13.69 -30.84
C ALA A 908 8.28 -13.89 -29.44
N TYR A 909 7.67 -13.34 -28.38
CA TYR A 909 8.12 -13.63 -27.02
C TYR A 909 7.93 -15.11 -26.64
N ARG A 910 6.84 -15.75 -27.09
CA ARG A 910 6.60 -17.19 -26.85
C ARG A 910 7.64 -18.08 -27.54
N ALA A 911 7.86 -17.90 -28.84
CA ALA A 911 8.83 -18.68 -29.61
C ALA A 911 10.27 -18.46 -29.10
N LEU A 912 10.65 -17.23 -28.71
CA LEU A 912 11.95 -16.97 -28.09
C LEU A 912 12.11 -17.72 -26.75
N GLY A 913 11.07 -17.69 -25.90
CA GLY A 913 11.08 -18.40 -24.61
C GLY A 913 11.16 -19.91 -24.77
N GLU A 914 10.50 -20.47 -25.78
CA GLU A 914 10.58 -21.88 -26.15
C GLU A 914 11.98 -22.25 -26.65
N THR A 915 12.50 -21.56 -27.66
CA THR A 915 13.78 -21.84 -28.32
C THR A 915 14.96 -21.82 -27.34
N LEU A 916 15.07 -20.77 -26.52
CA LEU A 916 16.18 -20.64 -25.56
C LEU A 916 16.10 -21.67 -24.42
N THR A 917 14.89 -22.16 -24.11
CA THR A 917 14.69 -23.22 -23.12
C THR A 917 14.98 -24.61 -23.71
N ARG A 918 14.65 -24.86 -24.98
CA ARG A 918 15.02 -26.10 -25.69
C ARG A 918 16.55 -26.25 -25.79
N ASP A 919 17.30 -25.18 -26.12
CA ASP A 919 18.77 -25.23 -26.16
C ASP A 919 19.40 -25.53 -24.78
N LEU A 920 18.93 -24.86 -23.71
CA LEU A 920 19.33 -25.17 -22.34
C LEU A 920 19.08 -26.66 -21.99
N LEU A 921 17.90 -27.18 -22.32
CA LEU A 921 17.53 -28.56 -22.02
C LEU A 921 18.42 -29.55 -22.77
N HIS A 922 18.65 -29.35 -24.07
CA HIS A 922 19.57 -30.16 -24.86
C HIS A 922 21.00 -30.11 -24.33
N GLN A 923 21.47 -28.98 -23.82
CA GLN A 923 22.78 -28.93 -23.17
C GLN A 923 22.82 -29.75 -21.87
N VAL A 924 21.79 -29.64 -21.02
CA VAL A 924 21.71 -30.43 -19.78
C VAL A 924 21.57 -31.94 -20.09
N GLU A 925 20.93 -32.32 -21.20
CA GLU A 925 20.88 -33.69 -21.70
C GLU A 925 22.24 -34.18 -22.21
N ARG A 926 22.97 -33.37 -23.01
CA ARG A 926 24.34 -33.67 -23.43
C ARG A 926 25.26 -33.89 -22.24
N GLU A 927 25.21 -33.01 -21.24
CA GLU A 927 26.00 -33.12 -20.00
C GLU A 927 25.64 -34.38 -19.19
N ARG A 928 24.34 -34.71 -19.05
CA ARG A 928 23.86 -35.96 -18.43
C ARG A 928 24.40 -37.20 -19.16
N ALA A 929 24.40 -37.20 -20.51
CA ALA A 929 24.78 -38.35 -21.32
C ALA A 929 26.29 -38.65 -21.33
N HIS A 930 27.14 -37.63 -21.18
CA HIS A 930 28.60 -37.79 -21.24
C HIS A 930 29.26 -38.10 -19.88
N GLY A 931 28.47 -38.22 -18.80
CA GLY A 931 28.95 -38.65 -17.48
C GLY A 931 29.93 -37.69 -16.80
N VAL A 932 30.04 -36.44 -17.27
CA VAL A 932 31.00 -35.45 -16.77
C VAL A 932 30.66 -35.09 -15.31
N PRO A 933 31.60 -35.20 -14.35
CA PRO A 933 31.39 -34.78 -12.98
C PRO A 933 31.02 -33.29 -12.89
N ALA A 934 30.25 -32.91 -11.88
CA ALA A 934 29.74 -31.53 -11.71
C ALA A 934 30.81 -30.55 -11.18
N GLY A 935 31.94 -30.44 -11.87
CA GLY A 935 33.01 -29.47 -11.66
C GLY A 935 33.70 -29.14 -12.98
N ASP A 936 33.96 -27.85 -13.19
CA ASP A 936 34.83 -27.27 -14.21
C ASP A 936 34.68 -27.78 -15.66
N VAL A 937 33.73 -27.17 -16.40
CA VAL A 937 33.80 -27.11 -17.87
C VAL A 937 34.89 -26.10 -18.23
N PRO A 938 36.00 -26.50 -18.91
CA PRO A 938 37.03 -25.56 -19.31
C PRO A 938 36.52 -24.60 -20.39
N ALA A 939 36.99 -23.35 -20.38
CA ALA A 939 36.69 -22.40 -21.45
C ALA A 939 37.34 -22.86 -22.76
N ALA A 940 36.54 -23.37 -23.69
CA ALA A 940 37.03 -23.96 -24.93
C ALA A 940 37.47 -22.89 -25.94
N GLY A 941 38.76 -22.90 -26.29
CA GLY A 941 39.27 -22.36 -27.56
C GLY A 941 39.41 -20.84 -27.67
N VAL A 942 40.46 -20.27 -27.07
CA VAL A 942 41.12 -19.10 -27.67
C VAL A 942 41.87 -19.59 -28.92
N PRO A 943 41.64 -19.02 -30.13
CA PRO A 943 42.40 -19.39 -31.31
C PRO A 943 43.88 -18.99 -31.14
N ASN A 944 44.80 -19.94 -31.35
CA ASN A 944 46.23 -19.70 -31.26
C ASN A 944 46.70 -18.90 -32.50
N SER A 945 46.66 -17.56 -32.42
CA SER A 945 47.16 -16.66 -33.46
C SER A 945 48.66 -16.38 -33.29
N ASN A 946 49.49 -17.28 -33.83
CA ASN A 946 50.90 -16.97 -34.08
C ASN A 946 51.00 -15.78 -35.05
N TRP A 947 51.33 -14.61 -34.53
CA TRP A 947 51.81 -13.47 -35.33
C TRP A 947 53.31 -13.28 -35.08
N PRO A 948 54.11 -12.92 -36.11
CA PRO A 948 55.54 -12.68 -35.93
C PRO A 948 55.79 -11.47 -35.01
N THR A 949 56.89 -11.54 -34.28
CA THR A 949 57.51 -10.35 -33.66
C THR A 949 58.14 -9.49 -34.75
N ASP A 950 57.79 -8.21 -34.83
CA ASP A 950 58.70 -7.15 -35.30
C ASP A 950 58.21 -5.76 -34.83
N ASP A 951 59.19 -4.85 -34.68
CA ASP A 951 59.15 -3.39 -34.49
C ASP A 951 58.11 -2.71 -33.54
N VAL A 952 58.64 -2.24 -32.39
CA VAL A 952 58.03 -1.20 -31.55
C VAL A 952 58.86 0.10 -31.62
N PRO A 953 58.33 1.19 -32.21
CA PRO A 953 58.92 2.52 -32.06
C PRO A 953 58.51 3.13 -30.71
N ALA A 954 59.50 3.39 -29.83
CA ALA A 954 59.24 3.88 -28.47
C ALA A 954 58.81 5.36 -28.43
N VAL A 955 57.71 5.64 -27.74
CA VAL A 955 57.28 7.01 -27.38
C VAL A 955 57.75 7.33 -25.95
N ARG A 956 58.48 8.45 -25.79
CA ARG A 956 58.90 8.96 -24.47
C ARG A 956 57.76 9.75 -23.80
N PRO A 957 57.68 9.77 -22.46
CA PRO A 957 56.64 10.52 -21.75
C PRO A 957 56.84 12.04 -21.84
N GLY A 958 55.72 12.76 -21.80
CA GLY A 958 55.58 14.22 -21.68
C GLY A 958 54.18 14.55 -21.20
#